data_AF-A0A2N0QVQ2-F1
#
_entry.id   AF-A0A2N0QVQ2-F1
#
_cell.length_a   1.000
_cell.length_b   1.000
_cell.length_c   1.000
_cell.angle_alpha   90.00
_cell.angle_beta   90.00
_cell.angle_gamma   90.00
#
_symmetry.space_group_name_H-M   'P 1'
#
loop_
_entity.id
_entity.type
_entity.pdbx_description
1 polymer ?
#
loop_
_entity_poly.entity_id
_entity_poly.type
_entity_poly.pdbx_seq_one_letter_code
_entity_poly.pdbx_strand_id
1 'polypeptide(L)'
;MSNILYKNQHQLKQKSIYDYTVFKMMLETTDEQLIRFLNELYEGTNPANKSEKTNNSNKKKLVSLCYFLASINNKYINGIKVDIGSYLQTSGASAASIDTLANIRLSVLRKTVDRQKKVISDEHEQSVDNYCLQNIEKMFVLNIDDYHNIHRRTTPSLLETHNIFHFVTILLNSNPNISKIPYYSNNILLHNPKGIDFKLIIEKFENHFMNQIGKSYYEQNELWKQFLIEDSYENRIENLNVHNYDGRIQKHQELRSLNNSKLVDFILHPLHSIKDYIECSNVLFKVFERSENTDYLDHYVIPIIADWPGQVNIRRAITLRINKGLASGISEQILSLIPMIGPLHISLNSRETLFQTYYFFFEMLYHDLFGDKKVLSQKLKQTDAEYRMMIDLLDNSIPLTLDIYAVLFRSGYFEGYLKGVVRIWVLFQRLRRRNYNKAPLVFLSDVFYWELNNHPMSDTLKNNLPIFNDYFVENFHSSIRNQTVESNNALQIIQKAKIIDAERYNNSFKESFINSRNLTISQDKLNYLEKKVSLFLFSLFDKIYHNIGNTIQIDNIKYPSFMLPKKCLLFNNIDSSDSIVLICGHGFHKECLALYNGKCSHCFNYLSFGIQKNINTLIARLTTALKDNEIPLVEEEMNDSLDENNDEDMQNILERLEQNIDNQFEILYQKWSDYDSL
;
A
#
# COMPACT_ATOMS: atom_id res chain seq x y z
N MET A 1 -7.00 -47.49 -0.30
CA MET A 1 -6.68 -46.09 -0.70
C MET A 1 -7.54 -45.54 -1.85
N SER A 2 -7.50 -46.08 -3.07
CA SER A 2 -8.22 -45.47 -4.22
C SER A 2 -9.73 -45.29 -4.00
N ASN A 3 -10.42 -46.25 -3.38
CA ASN A 3 -11.85 -46.12 -3.08
C ASN A 3 -12.15 -44.97 -2.12
N ILE A 4 -11.28 -44.75 -1.13
CA ILE A 4 -11.39 -43.65 -0.15
C ILE A 4 -11.26 -42.30 -0.87
N LEU A 5 -10.22 -42.16 -1.69
CA LEU A 5 -9.96 -40.94 -2.45
C LEU A 5 -11.04 -40.67 -3.51
N TYR A 6 -11.57 -41.71 -4.15
CA TYR A 6 -12.71 -41.58 -5.07
C TYR A 6 -13.97 -41.09 -4.35
N LYS A 7 -14.30 -41.69 -3.20
CA LYS A 7 -15.43 -41.23 -2.38
C LYS A 7 -15.24 -39.77 -1.96
N ASN A 8 -14.05 -39.41 -1.49
CA ASN A 8 -13.72 -38.06 -1.08
C ASN A 8 -13.86 -37.03 -2.23
N GLN A 9 -13.19 -37.26 -3.36
CA GLN A 9 -13.15 -36.29 -4.47
C GLN A 9 -14.42 -36.30 -5.33
N HIS A 10 -15.03 -37.47 -5.57
CA HIS A 10 -16.10 -37.61 -6.56
C HIS A 10 -17.51 -37.71 -5.95
N GLN A 11 -17.67 -38.37 -4.79
CA GLN A 11 -18.98 -38.48 -4.14
C GLN A 11 -19.22 -37.31 -3.19
N LEU A 12 -18.22 -36.94 -2.39
CA LEU A 12 -18.32 -35.84 -1.42
C LEU A 12 -17.90 -34.47 -2.00
N LYS A 13 -17.35 -34.44 -3.22
CA LYS A 13 -16.84 -33.22 -3.90
C LYS A 13 -15.86 -32.41 -3.05
N GLN A 14 -15.09 -33.07 -2.19
CA GLN A 14 -14.09 -32.42 -1.34
C GLN A 14 -12.80 -32.13 -2.12
N LYS A 15 -12.09 -31.07 -1.71
CA LYS A 15 -10.78 -30.70 -2.28
C LYS A 15 -9.70 -31.72 -1.90
N SER A 16 -8.64 -31.76 -2.69
CA SER A 16 -7.44 -32.56 -2.40
C SER A 16 -6.80 -32.13 -1.07
N ILE A 17 -6.45 -33.10 -0.23
CA ILE A 17 -5.83 -32.91 1.08
C ILE A 17 -4.32 -33.15 0.93
N TYR A 18 -3.52 -32.11 1.11
CA TYR A 18 -2.06 -32.21 0.96
C TYR A 18 -1.29 -32.25 2.29
N ASP A 19 -1.93 -31.91 3.40
CA ASP A 19 -1.33 -32.07 4.73
C ASP A 19 -1.13 -33.56 5.06
N TYR A 20 0.09 -33.93 5.42
CA TYR A 20 0.47 -35.32 5.66
C TYR A 20 -0.31 -35.94 6.82
N THR A 21 -0.51 -35.20 7.90
CA THR A 21 -1.16 -35.69 9.11
C THR A 21 -2.65 -35.88 8.88
N VAL A 22 -3.32 -34.89 8.28
CA VAL A 22 -4.75 -34.97 7.92
C VAL A 22 -4.98 -36.08 6.89
N PHE A 23 -4.12 -36.20 5.88
CA PHE A 23 -4.22 -37.26 4.86
C PHE A 23 -4.05 -38.65 5.47
N LYS A 24 -3.06 -38.83 6.37
CA LYS A 24 -2.85 -40.07 7.12
C LYS A 24 -4.09 -40.43 7.94
N MET A 25 -4.58 -39.50 8.77
CA MET A 25 -5.76 -39.73 9.61
C MET A 25 -6.97 -40.14 8.78
N MET A 26 -7.22 -39.49 7.64
CA MET A 26 -8.32 -39.85 6.73
C MET A 26 -8.21 -41.31 6.25
N LEU A 27 -7.01 -41.78 5.90
CA LEU A 27 -6.82 -43.16 5.44
C LEU A 27 -6.99 -44.17 6.57
N GLU A 28 -6.33 -43.95 7.71
CA GLU A 28 -6.31 -44.89 8.84
C GLU A 28 -7.67 -45.00 9.55
N THR A 29 -8.47 -43.92 9.58
CA THR A 29 -9.82 -43.95 10.14
C THR A 29 -10.85 -44.62 9.24
N THR A 30 -10.60 -44.69 7.93
CA THR A 30 -11.56 -45.25 6.96
C THR A 30 -11.30 -46.74 6.70
N ASP A 31 -10.05 -47.19 6.81
CA ASP A 31 -9.65 -48.57 6.49
C ASP A 31 -8.50 -49.01 7.40
N GLU A 32 -8.78 -49.97 8.28
CA GLU A 32 -7.81 -50.52 9.23
C GLU A 32 -6.58 -51.13 8.54
N GLN A 33 -6.71 -51.60 7.29
CA GLN A 33 -5.57 -52.15 6.53
C GLN A 33 -4.56 -51.07 6.11
N LEU A 34 -4.95 -49.79 6.14
CA LEU A 34 -4.07 -48.67 5.83
C LEU A 34 -3.38 -48.10 7.08
N ILE A 35 -3.66 -48.64 8.27
CA ILE A 35 -2.92 -48.31 9.48
C ILE A 35 -1.43 -48.60 9.24
N ARG A 36 -0.58 -47.63 9.55
CA ARG A 36 0.89 -47.65 9.32
C ARG A 36 1.36 -47.60 7.87
N PHE A 37 0.50 -47.76 6.86
CA PHE A 37 0.91 -47.69 5.44
C PHE A 37 1.72 -46.43 5.11
N LEU A 38 1.23 -45.26 5.52
CA LEU A 38 1.94 -43.99 5.26
C LEU A 38 3.24 -43.87 6.08
N ASN A 39 3.25 -44.43 7.29
CA ASN A 39 4.44 -44.42 8.15
C ASN A 39 5.55 -45.27 7.54
N GLU A 40 5.22 -46.44 6.98
CA GLU A 40 6.19 -47.31 6.32
C GLU A 40 6.79 -46.64 5.07
N LEU A 41 5.97 -45.95 4.28
CA LEU A 41 6.48 -45.14 3.16
C LEU A 41 7.40 -44.00 3.64
N TYR A 42 7.07 -43.37 4.76
CA TYR A 42 7.89 -42.32 5.36
C TYR A 42 9.22 -42.84 5.90
N GLU A 43 9.22 -43.97 6.61
CA GLU A 43 10.45 -44.65 7.06
C GLU A 43 11.33 -45.07 5.88
N GLY A 44 10.73 -45.51 4.77
CA GLY A 44 11.43 -45.80 3.52
C GLY A 44 12.16 -44.59 2.91
N THR A 45 11.85 -43.36 3.35
CA THR A 45 12.61 -42.16 2.97
C THR A 45 13.88 -41.95 3.79
N ASN A 46 14.18 -42.82 4.77
CA ASN A 46 15.33 -42.70 5.67
C ASN A 46 15.35 -41.34 6.41
N PRO A 47 14.31 -41.03 7.21
CA PRO A 47 14.14 -39.71 7.82
C PRO A 47 15.23 -39.37 8.85
N ALA A 48 15.83 -40.38 9.50
CA ALA A 48 16.89 -40.19 10.49
C ALA A 48 18.16 -39.54 9.92
N ASN A 49 18.44 -39.75 8.63
CA ASN A 49 19.64 -39.21 7.96
C ASN A 49 19.36 -37.90 7.20
N LYS A 50 18.22 -37.25 7.45
CA LYS A 50 17.75 -36.09 6.68
C LYS A 50 17.42 -34.91 7.60
N SER A 51 17.66 -33.71 7.09
CA SER A 51 17.28 -32.48 7.79
C SER A 51 15.76 -32.40 7.97
N GLU A 52 15.30 -31.66 8.97
CA GLU A 52 13.87 -31.42 9.21
C GLU A 52 13.17 -30.83 7.97
N LYS A 53 13.81 -29.87 7.30
CA LYS A 53 13.31 -29.28 6.04
C LYS A 53 13.11 -30.34 4.96
N THR A 54 14.07 -31.26 4.82
CA THR A 54 13.98 -32.37 3.86
C THR A 54 12.87 -33.35 4.24
N ASN A 55 12.72 -33.66 5.52
CA ASN A 55 11.68 -34.57 6.01
C ASN A 55 10.28 -33.99 5.80
N ASN A 56 10.09 -32.71 6.07
CA ASN A 56 8.83 -32.01 5.77
C ASN A 56 8.52 -32.00 4.27
N SER A 57 9.53 -31.81 3.41
CA SER A 57 9.35 -31.93 1.95
C SER A 57 8.97 -33.36 1.53
N ASN A 58 9.59 -34.39 2.11
CA ASN A 58 9.29 -35.79 1.79
C ASN A 58 7.86 -36.16 2.16
N LYS A 59 7.37 -35.73 3.33
CA LYS A 59 5.97 -35.93 3.75
C LYS A 59 4.99 -35.43 2.69
N LYS A 60 5.18 -34.21 2.18
CA LYS A 60 4.32 -33.63 1.12
C LYS A 60 4.42 -34.40 -0.20
N LYS A 61 5.63 -34.83 -0.58
CA LYS A 61 5.85 -35.64 -1.80
C LYS A 61 5.18 -37.02 -1.71
N LEU A 62 5.15 -37.64 -0.53
CA LEU A 62 4.48 -38.93 -0.32
C LEU A 62 2.97 -38.83 -0.51
N VAL A 63 2.34 -37.75 -0.01
CA VAL A 63 0.91 -37.50 -0.24
C VAL A 63 0.62 -37.35 -1.74
N SER A 64 1.45 -36.58 -2.46
CA SER A 64 1.35 -36.44 -3.92
C SER A 64 1.48 -37.79 -4.65
N LEU A 65 2.47 -38.61 -4.26
CA LEU A 65 2.67 -39.95 -4.80
C LEU A 65 1.43 -40.83 -4.60
N CYS A 66 0.82 -40.82 -3.41
CA CYS A 66 -0.40 -41.55 -3.12
C CYS A 66 -1.56 -41.16 -4.05
N TYR A 67 -1.76 -39.85 -4.30
CA TYR A 67 -2.75 -39.40 -5.27
C TYR A 67 -2.45 -39.89 -6.69
N PHE A 68 -1.19 -39.84 -7.13
CA PHE A 68 -0.82 -40.34 -8.45
C PHE A 68 -1.05 -41.84 -8.58
N LEU A 69 -0.62 -42.64 -7.61
CA LEU A 69 -0.86 -44.09 -7.59
C LEU A 69 -2.36 -44.41 -7.62
N ALA A 70 -3.17 -43.70 -6.83
CA ALA A 70 -4.61 -43.88 -6.84
C ALA A 70 -5.25 -43.51 -8.19
N SER A 71 -4.78 -42.43 -8.80
CA SER A 71 -5.27 -41.94 -10.10
C SER A 71 -4.96 -42.84 -11.29
N ILE A 72 -3.93 -43.70 -11.18
CA ILE A 72 -3.62 -44.71 -12.21
C ILE A 72 -4.75 -45.75 -12.25
N ASN A 73 -5.24 -46.15 -11.08
CA ASN A 73 -6.29 -47.17 -10.95
C ASN A 73 -7.71 -46.61 -11.13
N ASN A 74 -7.91 -45.29 -10.94
CA ASN A 74 -9.21 -44.66 -11.09
C ASN A 74 -9.10 -43.24 -11.69
N LYS A 75 -9.63 -43.08 -12.91
CA LYS A 75 -9.60 -41.81 -13.67
C LYS A 75 -10.33 -40.64 -13.00
N TYR A 76 -11.25 -40.93 -12.08
CA TYR A 76 -12.04 -39.93 -11.35
C TYR A 76 -11.29 -39.33 -10.16
N ILE A 77 -10.13 -39.89 -9.78
CA ILE A 77 -9.23 -39.33 -8.78
C ILE A 77 -8.26 -38.40 -9.51
N ASN A 78 -8.72 -37.22 -9.88
CA ASN A 78 -7.97 -36.27 -10.70
C ASN A 78 -7.67 -34.94 -10.01
N GLY A 79 -8.01 -34.78 -8.72
CA GLY A 79 -7.86 -33.50 -8.01
C GLY A 79 -6.43 -32.93 -8.08
N ILE A 80 -5.40 -33.75 -7.82
CA ILE A 80 -4.01 -33.28 -7.92
C ILE A 80 -3.60 -32.88 -9.34
N LYS A 81 -4.13 -33.57 -10.36
CA LYS A 81 -3.83 -33.30 -11.77
C LYS A 81 -4.48 -32.01 -12.23
N VAL A 82 -5.69 -31.75 -11.74
CA VAL A 82 -6.42 -30.49 -11.90
C VAL A 82 -5.62 -29.35 -11.28
N ASP A 83 -5.17 -29.50 -10.04
CA ASP A 83 -4.41 -28.46 -9.33
C ASP A 83 -3.08 -28.15 -10.04
N ILE A 84 -2.38 -29.19 -10.51
CA ILE A 84 -1.17 -29.04 -11.36
C ILE A 84 -1.51 -28.30 -12.65
N GLY A 85 -2.60 -28.67 -13.34
CA GLY A 85 -3.02 -28.03 -14.59
C GLY A 85 -3.36 -26.55 -14.40
N SER A 86 -4.09 -26.21 -13.32
CA SER A 86 -4.40 -24.81 -12.98
C SER A 86 -3.14 -24.03 -12.64
N TYR A 87 -2.22 -24.63 -11.88
CA TYR A 87 -0.94 -24.00 -11.54
C TYR A 87 -0.07 -23.74 -12.76
N LEU A 88 0.07 -24.70 -13.66
CA LEU A 88 0.85 -24.53 -14.90
C LEU A 88 0.26 -23.41 -15.77
N GLN A 89 -1.06 -23.39 -15.94
CA GLN A 89 -1.73 -22.34 -16.69
C GLN A 89 -1.53 -20.95 -16.07
N THR A 90 -1.63 -20.84 -14.74
CA THR A 90 -1.42 -19.56 -14.04
C THR A 90 0.05 -19.13 -14.07
N SER A 91 0.98 -20.08 -14.19
CA SER A 91 2.41 -19.82 -14.35
C SER A 91 2.84 -19.57 -15.80
N GLY A 92 1.89 -19.35 -16.72
CA GLY A 92 2.18 -19.02 -18.12
C GLY A 92 2.53 -20.21 -19.02
N ALA A 93 2.35 -21.46 -18.58
CA ALA A 93 2.62 -22.62 -19.42
C ALA A 93 1.71 -22.66 -20.67
N SER A 94 2.30 -23.02 -21.80
CA SER A 94 1.58 -23.13 -23.07
C SER A 94 0.52 -24.24 -23.02
N ALA A 95 -0.52 -24.12 -23.85
CA ALA A 95 -1.53 -25.16 -23.99
C ALA A 95 -0.90 -26.52 -24.36
N ALA A 96 0.07 -26.51 -25.30
CA ALA A 96 0.81 -27.70 -25.70
C ALA A 96 1.60 -28.33 -24.53
N SER A 97 2.21 -27.51 -23.67
CA SER A 97 2.93 -27.99 -22.48
C SER A 97 1.99 -28.68 -21.50
N ILE A 98 0.83 -28.08 -21.22
CA ILE A 98 -0.18 -28.65 -20.33
C ILE A 98 -0.74 -29.96 -20.90
N ASP A 99 -1.08 -29.97 -22.19
CA ASP A 99 -1.62 -31.16 -22.85
C ASP A 99 -0.58 -32.29 -22.95
N THR A 100 0.70 -31.96 -23.11
CA THR A 100 1.80 -32.94 -23.06
C THR A 100 1.90 -33.58 -21.67
N LEU A 101 1.83 -32.77 -20.61
CA LEU A 101 1.82 -33.27 -19.22
C LEU A 101 0.56 -34.08 -18.90
N ALA A 102 -0.57 -33.74 -19.53
CA ALA A 102 -1.79 -34.53 -19.45
C ALA A 102 -1.64 -35.90 -20.14
N ASN A 103 -0.97 -35.95 -21.30
CA ASN A 103 -0.72 -37.19 -22.04
C ASN A 103 0.14 -38.18 -21.25
N ILE A 104 1.11 -37.69 -20.46
CA ILE A 104 1.89 -38.52 -19.52
C ILE A 104 1.21 -38.70 -18.15
N ARG A 105 -0.07 -38.33 -18.04
CA ARG A 105 -0.95 -38.51 -16.85
C ARG A 105 -0.53 -37.73 -15.60
N LEU A 106 0.32 -36.71 -15.72
CA LEU A 106 0.73 -35.83 -14.61
C LEU A 106 -0.21 -34.63 -14.40
N SER A 107 -0.92 -34.22 -15.45
CA SER A 107 -1.89 -33.11 -15.41
C SER A 107 -3.21 -33.50 -16.09
N VAL A 108 -4.15 -32.56 -16.17
CA VAL A 108 -5.36 -32.66 -16.99
C VAL A 108 -5.20 -31.84 -18.27
N LEU A 109 -5.97 -32.18 -19.30
CA LEU A 109 -6.00 -31.39 -20.55
C LEU A 109 -6.34 -29.93 -20.24
N ARG A 110 -5.77 -29.02 -21.02
CA ARG A 110 -6.00 -27.58 -20.89
C ARG A 110 -7.50 -27.24 -20.89
N LYS A 111 -8.27 -27.89 -21.76
CA LYS A 111 -9.72 -27.74 -21.86
C LYS A 111 -10.48 -28.07 -20.56
N THR A 112 -9.96 -29.00 -19.76
CA THR A 112 -10.55 -29.35 -18.45
C THR A 112 -10.31 -28.23 -17.46
N VAL A 113 -9.11 -27.66 -17.44
CA VAL A 113 -8.77 -26.52 -16.57
C VAL A 113 -9.63 -25.30 -16.94
N ASP A 114 -9.76 -25.01 -18.24
CA ASP A 114 -10.55 -23.87 -18.71
C ASP A 114 -12.04 -24.02 -18.35
N ARG A 115 -12.60 -25.24 -18.38
CA ARG A 115 -13.97 -25.51 -17.94
C ARG A 115 -14.17 -25.23 -16.45
N GLN A 116 -13.24 -25.67 -15.60
CA GLN A 116 -13.32 -25.40 -14.16
C GLN A 116 -13.22 -23.91 -13.85
N LYS A 117 -12.31 -23.22 -14.51
CA LYS A 117 -12.15 -21.77 -14.43
C LYS A 117 -13.40 -21.02 -14.89
N LYS A 118 -14.11 -21.54 -15.88
CA LYS A 118 -15.40 -21.01 -16.29
C LYS A 118 -16.45 -21.16 -15.19
N VAL A 119 -16.58 -22.35 -14.60
CA VAL A 119 -17.51 -22.59 -13.48
C VAL A 119 -17.23 -21.63 -12.32
N ILE A 120 -15.96 -21.46 -11.94
CA ILE A 120 -15.55 -20.50 -10.90
C ILE A 120 -15.98 -19.06 -11.24
N SER A 121 -15.79 -18.66 -12.50
CA SER A 121 -16.19 -17.33 -12.98
C SER A 121 -17.71 -17.16 -13.01
N ASP A 122 -18.46 -18.21 -13.34
CA ASP A 122 -19.93 -18.21 -13.42
C ASP A 122 -20.55 -18.18 -12.00
N GLU A 123 -19.94 -18.83 -11.02
CA GLU A 123 -20.35 -18.84 -9.60
C GLU A 123 -19.90 -17.59 -8.82
N HIS A 124 -19.11 -16.70 -9.44
CA HIS A 124 -18.52 -15.55 -8.75
C HIS A 124 -19.56 -14.65 -8.10
N GLU A 125 -20.66 -14.35 -8.81
CA GLU A 125 -21.74 -13.49 -8.30
C GLU A 125 -22.31 -13.99 -6.97
N GLN A 126 -22.72 -15.26 -6.94
CA GLN A 126 -23.24 -15.91 -5.73
C GLN A 126 -22.20 -15.94 -4.61
N SER A 127 -20.91 -16.08 -4.96
CA SER A 127 -19.84 -16.05 -3.96
C SER A 127 -19.65 -14.67 -3.32
N VAL A 128 -19.94 -13.58 -4.04
CA VAL A 128 -19.95 -12.22 -3.49
C VAL A 128 -21.11 -12.07 -2.51
N ASP A 129 -22.30 -12.57 -2.86
CA ASP A 129 -23.48 -12.48 -2.01
C ASP A 129 -23.30 -13.24 -0.70
N ASN A 130 -22.79 -14.46 -0.80
CA ASN A 130 -22.45 -15.28 0.36
C ASN A 130 -21.44 -14.57 1.27
N TYR A 131 -20.45 -13.89 0.70
CA TYR A 131 -19.46 -13.15 1.48
C TYR A 131 -20.09 -11.95 2.20
N CYS A 132 -20.93 -11.16 1.53
CA CYS A 132 -21.63 -10.03 2.17
C CYS A 132 -22.56 -10.51 3.29
N LEU A 133 -23.33 -11.58 3.06
CA LEU A 133 -24.20 -12.21 4.06
C LEU A 133 -23.44 -12.70 5.29
N GLN A 134 -22.32 -13.40 5.08
CA GLN A 134 -21.49 -13.91 6.18
C GLN A 134 -20.87 -12.80 7.04
N ASN A 135 -20.66 -11.62 6.47
CA ASN A 135 -19.99 -10.50 7.11
C ASN A 135 -20.93 -9.32 7.41
N ILE A 136 -22.25 -9.52 7.37
CA ILE A 136 -23.22 -8.43 7.48
C ILE A 136 -23.20 -7.70 8.83
N GLU A 137 -22.76 -8.38 9.89
CA GLU A 137 -22.57 -7.76 11.23
C GLU A 137 -21.22 -7.03 11.37
N LYS A 138 -20.38 -7.09 10.34
CA LYS A 138 -19.02 -6.54 10.32
C LYS A 138 -18.97 -5.24 9.54
N MET A 139 -17.93 -4.47 9.79
CA MET A 139 -17.63 -3.28 8.98
C MET A 139 -17.00 -3.72 7.65
N PHE A 140 -17.51 -3.14 6.56
CA PHE A 140 -16.89 -3.26 5.25
C PHE A 140 -16.01 -2.04 4.96
N VAL A 141 -14.85 -2.26 4.34
CA VAL A 141 -13.98 -1.23 3.76
C VAL A 141 -13.91 -1.48 2.26
N LEU A 142 -14.05 -0.43 1.47
CA LEU A 142 -14.14 -0.49 0.02
C LEU A 142 -12.90 0.15 -0.62
N ASN A 143 -12.37 -0.50 -1.65
CA ASN A 143 -11.43 0.10 -2.59
C ASN A 143 -12.07 0.10 -3.98
N ILE A 144 -12.07 1.25 -4.65
CA ILE A 144 -12.42 1.39 -6.07
C ILE A 144 -11.24 2.06 -6.75
N ASP A 145 -10.64 1.35 -7.69
CA ASP A 145 -9.43 1.82 -8.34
C ASP A 145 -9.34 1.37 -9.80
N ASP A 146 -8.61 2.14 -10.61
CA ASP A 146 -8.41 1.81 -12.01
C ASP A 146 -7.25 0.84 -12.21
N TYR A 147 -7.43 -0.04 -13.20
CA TYR A 147 -6.40 -0.97 -13.64
C TYR A 147 -6.15 -0.74 -15.12
N HIS A 148 -4.88 -0.55 -15.46
CA HIS A 148 -4.43 -0.46 -16.84
C HIS A 148 -3.54 -1.67 -17.14
N ASN A 149 -3.79 -2.32 -18.27
CA ASN A 149 -2.93 -3.40 -18.72
C ASN A 149 -1.58 -2.82 -19.20
N ILE A 150 -0.51 -3.09 -18.45
CA ILE A 150 0.87 -2.59 -18.71
C ILE A 150 1.49 -3.07 -20.03
N HIS A 151 0.87 -4.08 -20.63
CA HIS A 151 1.30 -4.76 -21.84
C HIS A 151 0.97 -3.95 -23.11
N ARG A 152 1.75 -2.89 -23.36
CA ARG A 152 1.60 -1.95 -24.48
C ARG A 152 2.01 -2.57 -25.82
N ARG A 153 1.09 -2.67 -26.78
CA ARG A 153 1.48 -2.80 -28.21
C ARG A 153 1.96 -1.44 -28.71
N THR A 154 3.26 -1.27 -28.93
CA THR A 154 3.87 -0.02 -29.43
C THR A 154 3.87 0.14 -30.95
N THR A 155 3.22 -0.75 -31.70
CA THR A 155 3.07 -0.58 -33.16
C THR A 155 1.66 -0.10 -33.52
N PRO A 156 1.50 1.16 -33.95
CA PRO A 156 0.27 1.64 -34.55
C PRO A 156 -0.01 0.84 -35.82
N SER A 157 -1.22 0.29 -35.94
CA SER A 157 -1.75 -0.09 -37.25
C SER A 157 -2.60 1.06 -37.76
N LEU A 158 -2.70 1.22 -39.08
CA LEU A 158 -3.39 2.32 -39.79
C LEU A 158 -4.86 2.60 -39.37
N LEU A 159 -5.44 1.82 -38.46
CA LEU A 159 -6.86 1.88 -38.07
C LEU A 159 -7.15 1.95 -36.56
N GLU A 160 -6.19 1.73 -35.65
CA GLU A 160 -6.43 1.75 -34.20
C GLU A 160 -5.27 2.44 -33.47
N THR A 161 -5.56 3.49 -32.71
CA THR A 161 -4.52 4.31 -32.07
C THR A 161 -3.86 3.62 -30.88
N HIS A 162 -4.55 2.92 -29.99
CA HIS A 162 -3.95 2.16 -28.88
C HIS A 162 -4.97 1.14 -28.34
N ASN A 163 -4.56 -0.10 -28.01
CA ASN A 163 -5.44 -1.10 -27.38
C ASN A 163 -5.16 -1.22 -25.88
N ILE A 164 -5.28 -0.12 -25.13
CA ILE A 164 -5.24 -0.15 -23.65
C ILE A 164 -6.67 -0.39 -23.16
N PHE A 165 -6.88 -1.50 -22.49
CA PHE A 165 -8.13 -1.76 -21.78
C PHE A 165 -8.08 -1.05 -20.42
N HIS A 166 -9.07 -0.19 -20.17
CA HIS A 166 -9.28 0.44 -18.87
C HIS A 166 -10.28 -0.39 -18.08
N PHE A 167 -9.86 -0.86 -16.91
CA PHE A 167 -10.72 -1.60 -16.00
C PHE A 167 -10.88 -0.86 -14.67
N VAL A 168 -11.96 -1.18 -13.97
CA VAL A 168 -12.18 -0.79 -12.58
C VAL A 168 -12.21 -2.02 -11.72
N THR A 169 -11.45 -1.99 -10.63
CA THR A 169 -11.48 -3.00 -9.58
C THR A 169 -12.34 -2.48 -8.44
N ILE A 170 -13.38 -3.24 -8.07
CA ILE A 170 -14.20 -2.97 -6.89
C ILE A 170 -13.90 -4.07 -5.88
N LEU A 171 -13.14 -3.74 -4.84
CA LEU A 171 -12.67 -4.68 -3.82
C LEU A 171 -13.26 -4.31 -2.46
N LEU A 172 -13.96 -5.25 -1.85
CA LEU A 172 -14.54 -5.13 -0.52
C LEU A 172 -13.66 -5.86 0.48
N ASN A 173 -13.52 -5.36 1.71
CA ASN A 173 -12.76 -5.99 2.77
C ASN A 173 -13.59 -5.97 4.06
N SER A 174 -13.59 -7.07 4.81
CA SER A 174 -14.32 -7.18 6.08
C SER A 174 -13.44 -7.86 7.11
N ASN A 175 -13.14 -7.15 8.19
CA ASN A 175 -12.37 -7.73 9.29
C ASN A 175 -13.33 -8.43 10.29
N PRO A 176 -13.11 -9.70 10.65
CA PRO A 176 -13.99 -10.42 11.56
C PRO A 176 -14.08 -9.81 12.96
N ASN A 177 -13.10 -8.99 13.37
CA ASN A 177 -13.01 -8.42 14.70
C ASN A 177 -13.70 -7.05 14.84
N ILE A 178 -14.22 -6.49 13.75
CA ILE A 178 -14.73 -5.11 13.73
C ILE A 178 -16.21 -5.12 13.35
N SER A 179 -17.04 -4.66 14.28
CA SER A 179 -18.49 -4.54 14.07
C SER A 179 -18.83 -3.38 13.14
N LYS A 180 -19.95 -3.50 12.43
CA LYS A 180 -20.50 -2.41 11.60
C LYS A 180 -20.69 -1.12 12.40
N ILE A 181 -20.47 0.02 11.73
CA ILE A 181 -20.55 1.36 12.32
C ILE A 181 -21.86 2.01 11.88
N PRO A 182 -22.68 2.54 12.81
CA PRO A 182 -23.90 3.24 12.43
C PRO A 182 -23.60 4.53 11.68
N TYR A 183 -24.39 4.82 10.64
CA TYR A 183 -24.37 6.08 9.91
C TYR A 183 -24.82 7.27 10.78
N TYR A 184 -25.72 7.00 11.73
CA TYR A 184 -26.30 7.98 12.64
C TYR A 184 -26.15 7.48 14.07
N SER A 185 -25.43 8.22 14.92
CA SER A 185 -25.18 7.86 16.32
C SER A 185 -25.43 9.06 17.24
N ASN A 186 -26.24 8.90 18.29
CA ASN A 186 -26.54 9.97 19.27
C ASN A 186 -26.97 11.31 18.64
N ASN A 187 -27.79 11.27 17.59
CA ASN A 187 -28.19 12.43 16.79
C ASN A 187 -27.09 13.14 15.98
N ILE A 188 -25.94 12.50 15.81
CA ILE A 188 -24.82 12.99 15.01
C ILE A 188 -24.75 12.18 13.73
N LEU A 189 -24.68 12.88 12.61
CA LEU A 189 -24.48 12.32 11.28
C LEU A 189 -23.01 11.95 11.07
N LEU A 190 -22.75 10.94 10.25
CA LEU A 190 -21.42 10.62 9.77
C LEU A 190 -20.76 11.81 9.05
N HIS A 191 -21.50 12.44 8.13
CA HIS A 191 -21.02 13.56 7.32
C HIS A 191 -21.21 14.87 8.08
N ASN A 192 -20.15 15.66 8.16
CA ASN A 192 -20.23 17.00 8.72
C ASN A 192 -21.20 17.86 7.87
N PRO A 193 -22.26 18.45 8.45
CA PRO A 193 -23.20 19.30 7.71
C PRO A 193 -22.55 20.52 7.04
N LYS A 194 -21.39 20.95 7.52
CA LYS A 194 -20.59 22.03 6.90
C LYS A 194 -19.70 21.54 5.76
N GLY A 195 -19.69 20.25 5.45
CA GLY A 195 -18.76 19.61 4.52
C GLY A 195 -17.35 19.57 5.10
N ILE A 196 -16.43 20.35 4.53
CA ILE A 196 -15.03 20.41 4.98
C ILE A 196 -14.86 21.67 5.85
N ASP A 197 -14.70 21.51 7.16
CA ASP A 197 -14.65 22.62 8.12
C ASP A 197 -13.21 23.11 8.32
N PHE A 198 -12.80 24.08 7.48
CA PHE A 198 -11.48 24.69 7.59
C PHE A 198 -11.25 25.41 8.93
N LYS A 199 -12.30 25.90 9.59
CA LYS A 199 -12.15 26.61 10.88
C LYS A 199 -11.78 25.62 11.97
N LEU A 200 -12.42 24.44 11.99
CA LEU A 200 -12.10 23.36 12.91
C LEU A 200 -10.64 22.89 12.74
N ILE A 201 -10.16 22.78 11.50
CA ILE A 201 -8.76 22.42 11.24
C ILE A 201 -7.82 23.52 11.79
N ILE A 202 -8.07 24.79 11.49
CA ILE A 202 -7.22 25.91 11.94
C ILE A 202 -7.17 25.95 13.47
N GLU A 203 -8.31 25.78 14.15
CA GLU A 203 -8.39 25.74 15.61
C GLU A 203 -7.55 24.58 16.19
N LYS A 204 -7.69 23.37 15.63
CA LYS A 204 -6.88 22.21 16.03
C LYS A 204 -5.39 22.42 15.75
N PHE A 205 -5.05 23.04 14.63
CA PHE A 205 -3.66 23.41 14.32
C PHE A 205 -3.11 24.34 15.40
N GLU A 206 -3.80 25.43 15.69
CA GLU A 206 -3.37 26.42 16.67
C GLU A 206 -3.18 25.82 18.07
N ASN A 207 -4.13 25.00 18.50
CA ASN A 207 -4.19 24.52 19.88
C ASN A 207 -3.37 23.24 20.12
N HIS A 208 -3.19 22.39 19.11
CA HIS A 208 -2.58 21.07 19.27
C HIS A 208 -1.32 20.84 18.42
N PHE A 209 -1.37 21.18 17.13
CA PHE A 209 -0.30 20.78 16.20
C PHE A 209 0.82 21.80 16.05
N MET A 210 0.59 23.10 16.26
CA MET A 210 1.64 24.12 16.10
C MET A 210 2.84 23.89 17.02
N ASN A 211 2.61 23.47 18.26
CA ASN A 211 3.68 23.15 19.20
C ASN A 211 4.47 21.90 18.76
N GLN A 212 3.80 20.95 18.10
CA GLN A 212 4.42 19.71 17.64
C GLN A 212 5.23 19.93 16.37
N ILE A 213 4.70 20.71 15.44
CA ILE A 213 5.37 21.15 14.22
C ILE A 213 6.63 21.99 14.54
N GLY A 214 6.67 22.60 15.73
CA GLY A 214 7.84 23.28 16.29
C GLY A 214 9.03 22.37 16.63
N LYS A 215 8.87 21.04 16.59
CA LYS A 215 9.94 20.05 16.84
C LYS A 215 10.34 19.35 15.54
N SER A 216 11.59 18.92 15.44
CA SER A 216 12.00 18.08 14.29
C SER A 216 11.24 16.75 14.30
N TYR A 217 11.10 16.11 13.13
CA TYR A 217 10.50 14.79 13.09
C TYR A 217 11.35 13.79 13.87
N TYR A 218 12.69 13.85 13.75
CA TYR A 218 13.61 13.04 14.54
C TYR A 218 13.31 13.12 16.04
N GLU A 219 13.28 14.33 16.63
CA GLU A 219 12.94 14.54 18.04
C GLU A 219 11.57 13.95 18.40
N GLN A 220 10.60 14.10 17.50
CA GLN A 220 9.26 13.58 17.70
C GLN A 220 9.21 12.04 17.63
N ASN A 221 10.00 11.44 16.75
CA ASN A 221 10.10 10.01 16.54
C ASN A 221 10.78 9.32 17.74
N GLU A 222 11.80 9.95 18.33
CA GLU A 222 12.42 9.45 19.58
C GLU A 222 11.39 9.27 20.70
N LEU A 223 10.44 10.19 20.82
CA LEU A 223 9.34 10.09 21.80
C LEU A 223 8.35 8.96 21.47
N TRP A 224 8.27 8.56 20.20
CA TRP A 224 7.37 7.53 19.71
C TRP A 224 7.96 6.13 19.73
N LYS A 225 9.29 5.98 19.78
CA LYS A 225 9.96 4.67 19.80
C LYS A 225 9.35 3.68 20.79
N GLN A 226 8.92 4.15 21.96
CA GLN A 226 8.27 3.32 22.99
C GLN A 226 6.89 2.75 22.58
N PHE A 227 6.23 3.34 21.59
CA PHE A 227 4.91 2.92 21.07
C PHE A 227 5.02 2.16 19.74
N LEU A 228 6.23 2.09 19.17
CA LEU A 228 6.48 1.45 17.88
C LEU A 228 7.09 0.06 18.10
N ILE A 229 7.03 -0.75 17.05
CA ILE A 229 7.65 -2.08 17.04
C ILE A 229 9.16 -1.92 17.19
N GLU A 230 9.80 -2.84 17.92
CA GLU A 230 11.26 -2.88 18.11
C GLU A 230 11.99 -2.83 16.76
N ASP A 231 13.09 -2.07 16.72
CA ASP A 231 13.93 -1.92 15.54
C ASP A 231 14.82 -3.16 15.32
N SER A 232 14.20 -4.28 14.95
CA SER A 232 14.88 -5.52 14.60
C SER A 232 15.21 -5.59 13.11
N TYR A 233 16.17 -6.45 12.77
CA TYR A 233 16.51 -6.76 11.38
C TYR A 233 15.31 -7.17 10.54
N GLU A 234 14.46 -8.05 11.07
CA GLU A 234 13.27 -8.55 10.40
C GLU A 234 12.32 -7.39 10.07
N ASN A 235 12.12 -6.47 11.02
CA ASN A 235 11.24 -5.31 10.84
C ASN A 235 11.82 -4.29 9.85
N ARG A 236 13.14 -4.08 9.84
CA ARG A 236 13.81 -3.24 8.83
C ARG A 236 13.64 -3.81 7.42
N ILE A 237 13.87 -5.12 7.24
CA ILE A 237 13.66 -5.82 5.97
C ILE A 237 12.20 -5.73 5.53
N GLU A 238 11.28 -5.84 6.48
CA GLU A 238 9.85 -5.75 6.21
C GLU A 238 9.44 -4.35 5.72
N ASN A 239 9.97 -3.30 6.35
CA ASN A 239 9.76 -1.89 5.98
C ASN A 239 10.30 -1.59 4.56
N LEU A 240 11.43 -2.21 4.17
CA LEU A 240 11.97 -2.10 2.81
C LEU A 240 11.09 -2.83 1.78
N ASN A 241 10.48 -3.94 2.18
CA ASN A 241 9.62 -4.75 1.30
C ASN A 241 8.15 -4.29 1.31
N VAL A 242 7.82 -3.10 1.81
CA VAL A 242 6.43 -2.62 1.90
C VAL A 242 5.74 -2.55 0.55
N HIS A 243 6.48 -2.23 -0.51
CA HIS A 243 5.96 -2.19 -1.89
C HIS A 243 6.23 -3.49 -2.65
N ASN A 244 6.66 -4.54 -1.96
CA ASN A 244 6.86 -5.85 -2.58
C ASN A 244 5.56 -6.64 -2.55
N TYR A 245 4.85 -6.61 -3.68
CA TYR A 245 3.57 -7.30 -3.88
C TYR A 245 3.75 -8.77 -4.29
N ASP A 246 4.93 -9.37 -4.13
CA ASP A 246 5.12 -10.79 -4.41
C ASP A 246 4.29 -11.66 -3.45
N GLY A 247 3.39 -12.46 -4.01
CA GLY A 247 2.53 -13.44 -3.31
C GLY A 247 3.25 -14.38 -2.33
N ARG A 248 4.57 -14.54 -2.49
CA ARG A 248 5.42 -15.36 -1.63
C ARG A 248 5.76 -14.69 -0.28
N ILE A 249 5.78 -13.36 -0.23
CA ILE A 249 6.10 -12.56 0.98
C ILE A 249 4.83 -12.26 1.79
N GLN A 250 3.66 -12.26 1.13
CA GLN A 250 2.36 -11.85 1.68
C GLN A 250 1.83 -12.72 2.84
N LYS A 251 2.31 -13.96 2.98
CA LYS A 251 1.72 -14.94 3.93
C LYS A 251 2.10 -14.71 5.40
N HIS A 252 3.06 -13.83 5.67
CA HIS A 252 3.58 -13.67 7.02
C HIS A 252 2.86 -12.60 7.85
N GLN A 253 1.92 -11.83 7.27
CA GLN A 253 1.20 -10.77 7.99
C GLN A 253 -0.24 -10.59 7.53
N GLU A 254 -1.17 -10.49 8.50
CA GLU A 254 -2.61 -10.29 8.25
C GLU A 254 -2.91 -9.03 7.42
N LEU A 255 -2.15 -7.95 7.61
CA LEU A 255 -2.35 -6.65 6.96
C LEU A 255 -1.95 -6.61 5.47
N ARG A 256 -1.19 -7.60 5.00
CA ARG A 256 -0.83 -7.74 3.57
C ARG A 256 -1.64 -8.84 2.88
N SER A 257 -2.44 -9.56 3.65
CA SER A 257 -3.21 -10.69 3.15
C SER A 257 -4.54 -10.22 2.55
N LEU A 258 -4.89 -10.81 1.41
CA LEU A 258 -6.22 -10.66 0.79
C LEU A 258 -7.25 -11.63 1.38
N ASN A 259 -6.94 -12.29 2.49
CA ASN A 259 -7.79 -13.26 3.19
C ASN A 259 -9.06 -12.65 3.81
N ASN A 260 -9.19 -11.34 3.84
CA ASN A 260 -10.42 -10.72 4.32
C ASN A 260 -11.09 -9.91 3.21
N SER A 261 -10.61 -10.04 1.97
CA SER A 261 -11.08 -9.25 0.84
C SER A 261 -11.98 -10.07 -0.09
N LYS A 262 -12.86 -9.39 -0.82
CA LYS A 262 -13.74 -9.93 -1.86
C LYS A 262 -13.79 -8.99 -3.07
N LEU A 263 -13.43 -9.50 -4.24
CA LEU A 263 -13.68 -8.80 -5.50
C LEU A 263 -15.19 -8.80 -5.71
N VAL A 264 -15.77 -7.62 -5.71
CA VAL A 264 -17.18 -7.42 -6.02
C VAL A 264 -17.38 -7.53 -7.52
N ASP A 265 -16.56 -6.81 -8.28
CA ASP A 265 -16.47 -6.98 -9.73
C ASP A 265 -15.16 -6.40 -10.28
N PHE A 266 -14.82 -6.80 -11.50
CA PHE A 266 -13.72 -6.26 -12.29
C PHE A 266 -14.27 -5.92 -13.69
N ILE A 267 -14.47 -4.63 -13.94
CA ILE A 267 -15.34 -4.14 -15.03
C ILE A 267 -14.49 -3.42 -16.06
N LEU A 268 -14.74 -3.66 -17.36
CA LEU A 268 -14.17 -2.85 -18.43
C LEU A 268 -14.89 -1.49 -18.46
N HIS A 269 -14.36 -0.52 -17.72
CA HIS A 269 -14.95 0.80 -17.54
C HIS A 269 -13.83 1.82 -17.27
N PRO A 270 -13.93 3.08 -17.77
CA PRO A 270 -13.03 4.15 -17.35
C PRO A 270 -13.32 4.57 -15.90
N LEU A 271 -12.37 5.20 -15.21
CA LEU A 271 -12.58 5.73 -13.86
C LEU A 271 -12.05 7.16 -13.75
N HIS A 272 -12.54 8.03 -14.63
CA HIS A 272 -11.99 9.38 -14.78
C HIS A 272 -12.95 10.46 -14.30
N SER A 273 -14.26 10.19 -14.33
CA SER A 273 -15.31 11.14 -13.99
C SER A 273 -16.05 10.75 -12.72
N ILE A 274 -16.73 11.73 -12.11
CA ILE A 274 -17.67 11.49 -11.01
C ILE A 274 -18.77 10.51 -11.38
N LYS A 275 -19.24 10.53 -12.64
CA LYS A 275 -20.28 9.62 -13.13
C LYS A 275 -19.77 8.17 -13.09
N ASP A 276 -18.51 7.95 -13.49
CA ASP A 276 -17.88 6.63 -13.44
C ASP A 276 -17.84 6.09 -11.99
N TYR A 277 -17.44 6.93 -11.03
CA TYR A 277 -17.43 6.55 -9.61
C TYR A 277 -18.84 6.29 -9.03
N ILE A 278 -19.85 7.02 -9.49
CA ILE A 278 -21.26 6.77 -9.12
C ILE A 278 -21.73 5.44 -9.70
N GLU A 279 -21.44 5.17 -10.97
CA GLU A 279 -21.80 3.91 -11.63
C GLU A 279 -21.12 2.70 -10.96
N CYS A 280 -19.83 2.82 -10.61
CA CYS A 280 -19.11 1.79 -9.87
C CYS A 280 -19.67 1.60 -8.44
N SER A 281 -20.01 2.69 -7.73
CA SER A 281 -20.69 2.60 -6.44
C SER A 281 -22.05 1.89 -6.54
N ASN A 282 -22.81 2.13 -7.62
CA ASN A 282 -24.10 1.47 -7.84
C ASN A 282 -23.97 -0.05 -8.05
N VAL A 283 -22.82 -0.54 -8.55
CA VAL A 283 -22.56 -2.00 -8.62
C VAL A 283 -22.54 -2.59 -7.21
N LEU A 284 -21.88 -1.92 -6.26
CA LEU A 284 -21.89 -2.34 -4.85
C LEU A 284 -23.30 -2.28 -4.28
N PHE A 285 -24.07 -1.22 -4.55
CA PHE A 285 -25.42 -1.09 -3.99
C PHE A 285 -26.36 -2.23 -4.43
N LYS A 286 -26.29 -2.63 -5.70
CA LYS A 286 -27.03 -3.79 -6.22
C LYS A 286 -26.68 -5.10 -5.49
N VAL A 287 -25.44 -5.25 -5.02
CA VAL A 287 -25.01 -6.43 -4.26
C VAL A 287 -25.68 -6.48 -2.89
N PHE A 288 -25.81 -5.34 -2.22
CA PHE A 288 -26.54 -5.28 -0.95
C PHE A 288 -28.06 -5.43 -1.14
N GLU A 289 -28.61 -4.90 -2.23
CA GLU A 289 -30.04 -5.08 -2.57
C GLU A 289 -30.39 -6.56 -2.85
N ARG A 290 -29.57 -7.27 -3.63
CA ARG A 290 -29.86 -8.68 -4.00
C ARG A 290 -29.62 -9.68 -2.89
N SER A 291 -28.77 -9.35 -1.91
CA SER A 291 -28.36 -10.29 -0.85
C SER A 291 -29.33 -10.33 0.35
N GLU A 292 -30.59 -9.92 0.19
CA GLU A 292 -31.58 -9.74 1.29
C GLU A 292 -31.10 -8.78 2.41
N ASN A 293 -30.02 -8.03 2.18
CA ASN A 293 -29.37 -7.11 3.11
C ASN A 293 -29.78 -5.65 2.83
N THR A 294 -31.07 -5.42 2.56
CA THR A 294 -31.57 -4.14 2.05
C THR A 294 -31.25 -2.96 2.95
N ASP A 295 -31.15 -3.20 4.27
CA ASP A 295 -31.09 -2.13 5.26
C ASP A 295 -29.66 -1.75 5.67
N TYR A 296 -28.62 -2.45 5.17
CA TYR A 296 -27.24 -2.15 5.60
C TYR A 296 -26.81 -0.75 5.18
N LEU A 297 -27.02 -0.41 3.90
CA LEU A 297 -26.63 0.87 3.33
C LEU A 297 -27.49 2.03 3.84
N ASP A 298 -28.63 1.76 4.45
CA ASP A 298 -29.49 2.78 5.03
C ASP A 298 -29.05 3.19 6.45
N HIS A 299 -28.39 2.28 7.17
CA HIS A 299 -28.10 2.45 8.60
C HIS A 299 -26.62 2.41 8.96
N TYR A 300 -25.74 1.90 8.09
CA TYR A 300 -24.33 1.65 8.39
C TYR A 300 -23.39 2.25 7.35
N VAL A 301 -22.12 2.34 7.74
CA VAL A 301 -21.08 3.05 7.01
C VAL A 301 -20.14 2.09 6.30
N ILE A 302 -19.78 2.42 5.06
CA ILE A 302 -18.70 1.78 4.31
C ILE A 302 -17.63 2.82 3.98
N PRO A 303 -16.49 2.82 4.70
CA PRO A 303 -15.34 3.63 4.36
C PRO A 303 -14.77 3.21 3.00
N ILE A 304 -14.56 4.18 2.11
CA ILE A 304 -13.90 3.97 0.83
C ILE A 304 -12.50 4.59 0.85
N ILE A 305 -11.49 3.75 0.71
CA ILE A 305 -10.09 4.14 0.66
C ILE A 305 -9.71 4.23 -0.81
N ALA A 306 -9.49 5.46 -1.26
CA ALA A 306 -9.20 5.76 -2.65
C ALA A 306 -8.15 6.85 -2.75
N ASP A 307 -7.41 6.85 -3.86
CA ASP A 307 -6.50 7.94 -4.18
C ASP A 307 -7.25 9.18 -4.70
N TRP A 308 -6.51 10.24 -5.03
CA TRP A 308 -7.00 11.32 -5.86
C TRP A 308 -7.04 10.89 -7.33
N PRO A 309 -8.14 11.14 -8.08
CA PRO A 309 -9.31 11.93 -7.72
C PRO A 309 -10.45 11.16 -7.06
N GLY A 310 -10.34 9.84 -6.87
CA GLY A 310 -11.43 8.99 -6.35
C GLY A 310 -12.04 9.47 -5.04
N GLN A 311 -11.21 9.82 -4.05
CA GLN A 311 -11.67 10.41 -2.78
C GLN A 311 -12.58 11.63 -3.01
N VAL A 312 -12.21 12.49 -3.96
CA VAL A 312 -12.92 13.76 -4.23
C VAL A 312 -14.15 13.56 -5.10
N ASN A 313 -14.10 12.69 -6.10
CA ASN A 313 -15.24 12.38 -6.95
C ASN A 313 -16.40 11.82 -6.11
N ILE A 314 -16.12 10.86 -5.22
CA ILE A 314 -17.12 10.29 -4.33
C ILE A 314 -17.62 11.33 -3.33
N ARG A 315 -16.72 12.13 -2.75
CA ARG A 315 -17.11 13.21 -1.83
C ARG A 315 -18.01 14.24 -2.49
N ARG A 316 -17.76 14.54 -3.76
CA ARG A 316 -18.59 15.45 -4.55
C ARG A 316 -19.97 14.84 -4.78
N ALA A 317 -20.07 13.55 -5.10
CA ALA A 317 -21.36 12.86 -5.22
C ALA A 317 -22.17 12.96 -3.91
N ILE A 318 -21.53 12.71 -2.76
CA ILE A 318 -22.13 12.87 -1.42
C ILE A 318 -22.58 14.32 -1.20
N THR A 319 -21.72 15.29 -1.47
CA THR A 319 -22.02 16.73 -1.29
C THR A 319 -23.23 17.16 -2.13
N LEU A 320 -23.29 16.72 -3.39
CA LEU A 320 -24.41 17.01 -4.28
C LEU A 320 -25.71 16.35 -3.81
N ARG A 321 -25.64 15.10 -3.32
CA ARG A 321 -26.79 14.40 -2.74
C ARG A 321 -27.32 15.11 -1.49
N ILE A 322 -26.44 15.52 -0.57
CA ILE A 322 -26.81 16.27 0.65
C ILE A 322 -27.46 17.61 0.28
N ASN A 323 -26.88 18.35 -0.66
CA ASN A 323 -27.34 19.71 -0.97
C ASN A 323 -28.62 19.76 -1.83
N LYS A 324 -28.81 18.78 -2.73
CA LYS A 324 -29.92 18.79 -3.71
C LYS A 324 -30.96 17.68 -3.50
N GLY A 325 -30.73 16.77 -2.55
CA GLY A 325 -31.61 15.62 -2.32
C GLY A 325 -31.86 14.81 -3.60
N LEU A 326 -33.13 14.45 -3.83
CA LEU A 326 -33.57 13.69 -5.02
C LEU A 326 -33.27 14.40 -6.35
N ALA A 327 -33.21 15.73 -6.38
CA ALA A 327 -32.93 16.49 -7.60
C ALA A 327 -31.47 16.33 -8.08
N SER A 328 -30.59 15.72 -7.29
CA SER A 328 -29.22 15.40 -7.71
C SER A 328 -29.15 14.27 -8.74
N GLY A 329 -30.17 13.40 -8.81
CA GLY A 329 -30.12 12.15 -9.59
C GLY A 329 -29.20 11.07 -9.01
N ILE A 330 -28.63 11.29 -7.82
CA ILE A 330 -27.72 10.36 -7.14
C ILE A 330 -28.53 9.57 -6.11
N SER A 331 -28.26 8.26 -6.01
CA SER A 331 -28.88 7.39 -5.02
C SER A 331 -28.59 7.85 -3.59
N GLU A 332 -29.54 7.63 -2.68
CA GLU A 332 -29.37 7.91 -1.25
C GLU A 332 -28.29 7.03 -0.60
N GLN A 333 -28.13 5.81 -1.11
CA GLN A 333 -27.13 4.84 -0.65
C GLN A 333 -25.69 5.40 -0.73
N ILE A 334 -25.42 6.42 -1.55
CA ILE A 334 -24.10 7.09 -1.59
C ILE A 334 -23.72 7.70 -0.23
N LEU A 335 -24.70 8.06 0.60
CA LEU A 335 -24.47 8.68 1.91
C LEU A 335 -23.89 7.68 2.93
N SER A 336 -24.07 6.38 2.70
CA SER A 336 -23.41 5.32 3.49
C SER A 336 -21.90 5.28 3.30
N LEU A 337 -21.39 5.84 2.19
CA LEU A 337 -19.97 5.84 1.89
C LEU A 337 -19.26 7.00 2.58
N ILE A 338 -18.05 6.76 3.08
CA ILE A 338 -17.14 7.82 3.56
C ILE A 338 -15.79 7.75 2.86
N PRO A 339 -15.49 8.68 1.93
CA PRO A 339 -14.22 8.66 1.22
C PRO A 339 -13.07 9.19 2.07
N MET A 340 -12.04 8.37 2.18
CA MET A 340 -10.76 8.65 2.84
C MET A 340 -9.63 8.52 1.83
N ILE A 341 -8.61 9.36 2.01
CA ILE A 341 -7.40 9.29 1.19
C ILE A 341 -6.59 8.04 1.57
N GLY A 342 -6.11 7.34 0.55
CA GLY A 342 -5.24 6.18 0.67
C GLY A 342 -3.92 6.47 1.43
N PRO A 343 -3.66 5.83 2.58
CA PRO A 343 -2.42 6.01 3.33
C PRO A 343 -1.17 5.62 2.53
N LEU A 344 -1.26 4.58 1.68
CA LEU A 344 -0.16 4.19 0.80
C LEU A 344 0.10 5.30 -0.22
N HIS A 345 -0.94 5.84 -0.84
CA HIS A 345 -0.82 6.95 -1.80
C HIS A 345 -0.27 8.23 -1.17
N ILE A 346 -0.62 8.55 0.09
CA ILE A 346 0.04 9.65 0.83
C ILE A 346 1.55 9.41 0.88
N SER A 347 1.99 8.20 1.23
CA SER A 347 3.40 7.86 1.32
C SER A 347 4.09 7.93 -0.04
N LEU A 348 3.54 7.30 -1.08
CA LEU A 348 4.09 7.29 -2.44
C LEU A 348 4.25 8.72 -2.99
N ASN A 349 3.19 9.54 -2.92
CA ASN A 349 3.23 10.91 -3.41
C ASN A 349 4.20 11.79 -2.61
N SER A 350 4.34 11.54 -1.31
CA SER A 350 5.30 12.27 -0.49
C SER A 350 6.75 11.92 -0.85
N ARG A 351 7.04 10.64 -1.09
CA ARG A 351 8.36 10.15 -1.55
C ARG A 351 8.69 10.67 -2.93
N GLU A 352 7.74 10.61 -3.87
CA GLU A 352 7.89 11.14 -5.22
C GLU A 352 8.17 12.65 -5.19
N THR A 353 7.36 13.42 -4.46
CA THR A 353 7.54 14.88 -4.32
C THR A 353 8.93 15.19 -3.77
N LEU A 354 9.38 14.44 -2.76
CA LEU A 354 10.69 14.64 -2.15
C LEU A 354 11.83 14.28 -3.11
N PHE A 355 11.72 13.14 -3.78
CA PHE A 355 12.69 12.66 -4.75
C PHE A 355 12.84 13.63 -5.92
N GLN A 356 11.74 14.10 -6.50
CA GLN A 356 11.76 15.07 -7.60
C GLN A 356 12.33 16.42 -7.16
N THR A 357 11.96 16.90 -5.96
CA THR A 357 12.42 18.20 -5.46
C THR A 357 13.90 18.21 -5.11
N TYR A 358 14.39 17.12 -4.51
CA TYR A 358 15.77 16.97 -4.05
C TYR A 358 16.55 15.97 -4.90
N TYR A 359 16.24 15.88 -6.19
CA TYR A 359 16.87 14.94 -7.11
C TYR A 359 18.39 15.02 -7.07
N PHE A 360 18.94 16.24 -6.99
CA PHE A 360 20.39 16.47 -6.88
C PHE A 360 21.02 15.68 -5.71
N PHE A 361 20.34 15.61 -4.56
CA PHE A 361 20.85 14.91 -3.38
C PHE A 361 20.80 13.40 -3.61
N PHE A 362 19.68 12.90 -4.13
CA PHE A 362 19.52 11.47 -4.41
C PHE A 362 20.43 10.99 -5.55
N GLU A 363 20.70 11.83 -6.55
CA GLU A 363 21.67 11.58 -7.63
C GLU A 363 23.09 11.45 -7.05
N MET A 364 23.51 12.41 -6.20
CA MET A 364 24.80 12.33 -5.51
C MET A 364 24.94 11.06 -4.65
N LEU A 365 23.91 10.75 -3.87
CA LEU A 365 23.88 9.54 -3.05
C LEU A 365 23.94 8.27 -3.90
N TYR A 366 23.17 8.22 -5.00
CA TYR A 366 23.14 7.07 -5.89
C TYR A 366 24.49 6.81 -6.55
N HIS A 367 25.17 7.86 -7.02
CA HIS A 367 26.49 7.73 -7.63
C HIS A 367 27.57 7.32 -6.63
N ASP A 368 27.51 7.78 -5.38
CA ASP A 368 28.41 7.30 -4.33
C ASP A 368 28.21 5.80 -4.03
N LEU A 369 26.94 5.38 -3.98
CA LEU A 369 26.58 3.99 -3.69
C LEU A 369 26.93 3.02 -4.83
N PHE A 370 26.67 3.39 -6.09
CA PHE A 370 26.74 2.46 -7.23
C PHE A 370 27.78 2.82 -8.30
N GLY A 371 28.44 3.97 -8.15
CA GLY A 371 29.45 4.50 -9.05
C GLY A 371 28.90 5.47 -10.09
N ASP A 372 29.71 6.46 -10.47
CA ASP A 372 29.37 7.58 -11.37
C ASP A 372 28.90 7.16 -12.77
N LYS A 373 29.20 5.93 -13.19
CA LYS A 373 28.81 5.40 -14.51
C LYS A 373 27.37 4.88 -14.55
N LYS A 374 26.69 4.75 -13.40
CA LYS A 374 25.32 4.26 -13.32
C LYS A 374 24.34 5.42 -13.46
N VAL A 375 23.40 5.29 -14.40
CA VAL A 375 22.42 6.34 -14.71
C VAL A 375 21.20 6.17 -13.82
N LEU A 376 20.89 7.20 -13.02
CA LEU A 376 19.60 7.34 -12.35
C LEU A 376 18.57 7.88 -13.37
N SER A 377 17.37 7.29 -13.45
CA SER A 377 16.36 7.67 -14.43
C SER A 377 15.93 9.14 -14.32
N GLN A 378 15.80 9.79 -15.49
CA GLN A 378 15.30 11.15 -15.84
C GLN A 378 15.47 12.35 -14.88
N LYS A 379 15.74 13.49 -15.51
CA LYS A 379 16.37 14.68 -14.93
C LYS A 379 15.40 15.86 -14.86
N LEU A 380 15.23 16.44 -13.67
CA LEU A 380 14.77 17.82 -13.53
C LEU A 380 15.97 18.69 -13.09
N LYS A 381 16.17 19.83 -13.77
CA LYS A 381 17.23 20.79 -13.40
C LYS A 381 16.86 21.48 -12.10
N GLN A 382 17.70 21.35 -11.07
CA GLN A 382 17.71 22.27 -9.93
C GLN A 382 19.08 22.31 -9.23
N THR A 383 19.32 23.46 -8.57
CA THR A 383 20.60 24.04 -8.16
C THR A 383 20.97 23.79 -6.69
N ASP A 384 22.22 24.11 -6.36
CA ASP A 384 23.03 23.84 -5.15
C ASP A 384 22.32 23.75 -3.78
N ALA A 385 22.88 22.87 -2.95
CA ALA A 385 22.42 22.56 -1.60
C ALA A 385 22.91 23.60 -0.57
N GLU A 386 21.98 24.19 0.19
CA GLU A 386 22.32 24.94 1.41
C GLU A 386 22.24 24.04 2.64
N TYR A 387 23.12 24.28 3.63
CA TYR A 387 23.19 23.51 4.88
C TYR A 387 21.82 23.33 5.57
N ARG A 388 21.01 24.39 5.64
CA ARG A 388 19.68 24.36 6.28
C ARG A 388 18.66 23.53 5.51
N MET A 389 18.78 23.47 4.17
CA MET A 389 17.93 22.61 3.35
C MET A 389 18.28 21.14 3.58
N MET A 390 19.57 20.82 3.76
CA MET A 390 20.03 19.46 4.03
C MET A 390 19.55 18.94 5.39
N ILE A 391 19.61 19.79 6.43
CA ILE A 391 19.09 19.45 7.76
C ILE A 391 17.57 19.22 7.71
N ASP A 392 16.78 20.10 7.08
CA ASP A 392 15.32 19.88 6.95
C ASP A 392 14.99 18.61 6.13
N LEU A 393 15.81 18.29 5.13
CA LEU A 393 15.66 17.07 4.32
C LEU A 393 15.90 15.82 5.16
N LEU A 394 17.01 15.77 5.91
CA LEU A 394 17.45 14.59 6.67
C LEU A 394 16.72 14.43 8.01
N ASP A 395 16.45 15.51 8.74
CA ASP A 395 15.84 15.44 10.08
C ASP A 395 14.30 15.40 10.04
N ASN A 396 13.70 15.96 8.99
CA ASN A 396 12.24 16.04 8.86
C ASN A 396 11.72 15.19 7.71
N SER A 397 12.14 15.48 6.49
CA SER A 397 11.38 15.07 5.30
C SER A 397 11.61 13.59 4.93
N ILE A 398 12.86 13.14 4.83
CA ILE A 398 13.17 11.75 4.47
C ILE A 398 12.59 10.77 5.50
N PRO A 399 12.87 10.89 6.81
CA PRO A 399 12.35 9.94 7.79
C PRO A 399 10.81 9.91 7.82
N LEU A 400 10.16 11.09 7.78
CA LEU A 400 8.71 11.18 7.77
C LEU A 400 8.07 10.45 6.57
N THR A 401 8.59 10.65 5.35
CA THR A 401 8.03 10.04 4.14
C THR A 401 8.25 8.53 4.07
N LEU A 402 9.30 8.03 4.71
CA LEU A 402 9.56 6.60 4.87
C LEU A 402 8.66 5.98 5.93
N ASP A 403 8.55 6.61 7.10
CA ASP A 403 7.86 6.10 8.29
C ASP A 403 6.34 6.20 8.22
N ILE A 404 5.79 7.25 7.59
CA ILE A 404 4.34 7.58 7.66
C ILE A 404 3.45 6.36 7.40
N TYR A 405 3.80 5.57 6.40
CA TYR A 405 3.08 4.35 6.07
C TYR A 405 3.75 3.12 6.68
N ALA A 406 5.05 2.94 6.44
CA ALA A 406 5.75 1.71 6.80
C ALA A 406 5.75 1.43 8.31
N VAL A 407 5.80 2.49 9.13
CA VAL A 407 5.95 2.43 10.58
C VAL A 407 4.69 2.93 11.28
N LEU A 408 4.27 4.17 11.05
CA LEU A 408 3.20 4.82 11.83
C LEU A 408 1.82 4.22 11.49
N PHE A 409 1.48 4.13 10.21
CA PHE A 409 0.19 3.57 9.78
C PHE A 409 0.09 2.08 10.08
N ARG A 410 1.08 1.28 9.65
CA ARG A 410 1.03 -0.18 9.76
C ARG A 410 1.12 -0.71 11.20
N SER A 411 1.77 0.02 12.12
CA SER A 411 1.76 -0.34 13.54
C SER A 411 0.41 -0.07 14.23
N GLY A 412 -0.51 0.64 13.56
CA GLY A 412 -1.76 1.09 14.16
C GLY A 412 -1.60 2.25 15.13
N TYR A 413 -0.44 2.92 15.15
CA TYR A 413 -0.20 4.06 16.02
C TYR A 413 -0.90 5.33 15.52
N PHE A 414 -2.20 5.43 15.81
CA PHE A 414 -3.08 6.49 15.31
C PHE A 414 -2.58 7.91 15.62
N GLU A 415 -2.16 8.17 16.87
CA GLU A 415 -1.69 9.50 17.26
C GLU A 415 -0.44 9.93 16.48
N GLY A 416 0.50 9.02 16.26
CA GLY A 416 1.68 9.28 15.43
C GLY A 416 1.31 9.47 13.97
N TYR A 417 0.45 8.60 13.43
CA TYR A 417 -0.02 8.71 12.05
C TYR A 417 -0.74 10.04 11.78
N LEU A 418 -1.67 10.46 12.65
CA LEU A 418 -2.41 11.72 12.51
C LEU A 418 -1.46 12.93 12.50
N LYS A 419 -0.45 12.94 13.39
CA LYS A 419 0.60 13.96 13.44
C LYS A 419 1.50 13.92 12.20
N GLY A 420 1.81 12.72 11.72
CA GLY A 420 2.54 12.50 10.48
C GLY A 420 1.79 13.04 9.26
N VAL A 421 0.48 12.79 9.15
CA VAL A 421 -0.38 13.34 8.08
C VAL A 421 -0.38 14.87 8.09
N VAL A 422 -0.43 15.50 9.27
CA VAL A 422 -0.29 16.96 9.40
C VAL A 422 1.08 17.44 8.87
N ARG A 423 2.18 16.78 9.24
CA ARG A 423 3.52 17.14 8.76
C ARG A 423 3.67 16.93 7.25
N ILE A 424 3.13 15.83 6.71
CA ILE A 424 3.09 15.56 5.27
C ILE A 424 2.27 16.63 4.54
N TRP A 425 1.15 17.06 5.09
CA TRP A 425 0.38 18.15 4.50
C TRP A 425 1.19 19.47 4.48
N VAL A 426 1.93 19.79 5.55
CA VAL A 426 2.84 20.94 5.57
C VAL A 426 3.89 20.83 4.47
N LEU A 427 4.46 19.64 4.26
CA LEU A 427 5.40 19.36 3.18
C LEU A 427 4.75 19.61 1.80
N PHE A 428 3.57 19.06 1.54
CA PHE A 428 2.84 19.28 0.28
C PHE A 428 2.45 20.74 0.06
N GLN A 429 2.10 21.47 1.12
CA GLN A 429 1.79 22.90 1.03
C GLN A 429 3.04 23.73 0.70
N ARG A 430 4.19 23.43 1.34
CA ARG A 430 5.48 24.10 1.08
C ARG A 430 5.98 23.84 -0.34
N LEU A 431 5.95 22.57 -0.76
CA LEU A 431 6.43 22.11 -2.07
C LEU A 431 5.38 22.27 -3.18
N ARG A 432 4.20 22.79 -2.86
CA ARG A 432 3.09 23.05 -3.79
C ARG A 432 2.65 21.81 -4.59
N ARG A 433 2.72 20.61 -3.98
CA ARG A 433 2.20 19.37 -4.60
C ARG A 433 0.71 19.55 -4.88
N ARG A 434 0.35 19.49 -6.16
CA ARG A 434 -1.04 19.64 -6.60
C ARG A 434 -1.86 18.50 -6.03
N ASN A 435 -3.17 18.73 -5.85
CA ASN A 435 -4.15 17.77 -5.32
C ASN A 435 -3.91 17.33 -3.85
N TYR A 436 -2.73 16.85 -3.48
CA TYR A 436 -2.36 16.43 -2.13
C TYR A 436 -2.12 17.58 -1.16
N ASN A 437 -2.06 18.83 -1.62
CA ASN A 437 -2.24 19.98 -0.73
C ASN A 437 -3.69 20.16 -0.23
N LYS A 438 -4.64 19.38 -0.75
CA LYS A 438 -6.06 19.34 -0.35
C LYS A 438 -6.46 18.01 0.29
N ALA A 439 -6.06 16.86 -0.28
CA ALA A 439 -6.55 15.54 0.13
C ALA A 439 -6.38 15.22 1.64
N PRO A 440 -5.21 15.47 2.28
CA PRO A 440 -5.03 15.29 3.72
C PRO A 440 -5.95 16.18 4.56
N LEU A 441 -6.26 17.41 4.12
CA LEU A 441 -7.14 18.31 4.86
C LEU A 441 -8.57 17.77 4.95
N VAL A 442 -9.02 17.06 3.92
CA VAL A 442 -10.34 16.40 3.93
C VAL A 442 -10.39 15.35 5.04
N PHE A 443 -9.39 14.47 5.09
CA PHE A 443 -9.27 13.45 6.12
C PHE A 443 -9.19 14.07 7.53
N LEU A 444 -8.36 15.09 7.72
CA LEU A 444 -8.25 15.79 9.00
C LEU A 444 -9.58 16.44 9.43
N SER A 445 -10.31 17.06 8.49
CA SER A 445 -11.64 17.63 8.77
C SER A 445 -12.62 16.59 9.30
N ASP A 446 -12.68 15.42 8.69
CA ASP A 446 -13.61 14.36 9.07
C ASP A 446 -13.23 13.77 10.43
N VAL A 447 -11.95 13.45 10.63
CA VAL A 447 -11.44 12.92 11.90
C VAL A 447 -11.74 13.87 13.05
N PHE A 448 -11.41 15.16 12.91
CA PHE A 448 -11.67 16.14 13.97
C PHE A 448 -13.17 16.33 14.23
N TYR A 449 -14.00 16.22 13.20
CA TYR A 449 -15.45 16.26 13.36
C TYR A 449 -15.96 15.05 14.15
N TRP A 450 -15.52 13.83 13.85
CA TRP A 450 -15.92 12.64 14.58
C TRP A 450 -15.44 12.65 16.02
N GLU A 451 -14.21 13.12 16.27
CA GLU A 451 -13.69 13.29 17.63
C GLU A 451 -14.49 14.31 18.43
N LEU A 452 -14.79 15.48 17.83
CA LEU A 452 -15.53 16.55 18.51
C LEU A 452 -16.94 16.09 18.93
N ASN A 453 -17.55 15.22 18.14
CA ASN A 453 -18.91 14.76 18.37
C ASN A 453 -18.99 13.36 19.00
N ASN A 454 -17.86 12.73 19.34
CA ASN A 454 -17.83 11.35 19.86
C ASN A 454 -18.56 10.34 18.95
N HIS A 455 -18.41 10.47 17.62
CA HIS A 455 -18.97 9.52 16.68
C HIS A 455 -18.18 8.19 16.73
N PRO A 456 -18.82 7.00 16.72
CA PRO A 456 -18.13 5.70 16.84
C PRO A 456 -17.05 5.44 15.76
N MET A 457 -17.14 6.15 14.64
CA MET A 457 -16.12 6.16 13.58
C MET A 457 -14.74 6.58 14.10
N SER A 458 -14.67 7.55 15.03
CA SER A 458 -13.42 8.00 15.63
C SER A 458 -12.72 6.85 16.36
N ASP A 459 -13.43 6.17 17.26
CA ASP A 459 -12.84 5.08 18.06
C ASP A 459 -12.48 3.88 17.18
N THR A 460 -13.29 3.59 16.17
CA THR A 460 -13.00 2.49 15.23
C THR A 460 -11.72 2.78 14.43
N LEU A 461 -11.56 4.01 13.94
CA LEU A 461 -10.35 4.44 13.23
C LEU A 461 -9.11 4.43 14.14
N LYS A 462 -9.25 4.92 15.39
CA LYS A 462 -8.17 4.93 16.38
C LYS A 462 -7.66 3.53 16.71
N ASN A 463 -8.58 2.59 16.91
CA ASN A 463 -8.24 1.24 17.38
C ASN A 463 -7.88 0.29 16.24
N ASN A 464 -8.25 0.60 14.99
CA ASN A 464 -8.09 -0.32 13.86
C ASN A 464 -7.52 0.35 12.60
N LEU A 465 -6.69 1.39 12.76
CA LEU A 465 -6.13 2.18 11.66
C LEU A 465 -5.62 1.34 10.44
N PRO A 466 -4.88 0.24 10.61
CA PRO A 466 -4.28 -0.46 9.46
C PRO A 466 -5.26 -1.12 8.48
N ILE A 467 -6.55 -1.25 8.84
CA ILE A 467 -7.57 -1.83 7.94
C ILE A 467 -7.98 -0.85 6.82
N PHE A 468 -7.81 0.46 7.06
CA PHE A 468 -8.20 1.54 6.15
C PHE A 468 -7.11 1.72 5.08
N ASN A 469 -6.85 0.67 4.31
CA ASN A 469 -5.66 0.54 3.48
C ASN A 469 -6.03 0.29 2.02
N ASP A 470 -5.30 0.96 1.14
CA ASP A 470 -5.31 0.88 -0.31
C ASP A 470 -4.33 -0.19 -0.85
N TYR A 471 -3.45 -0.74 -0.01
CA TYR A 471 -2.57 -1.85 -0.38
C TYR A 471 -3.30 -3.07 -0.92
N PHE A 472 -4.53 -3.34 -0.47
CA PHE A 472 -5.29 -4.51 -0.92
C PHE A 472 -5.58 -4.45 -2.42
N VAL A 473 -5.94 -3.28 -2.95
CA VAL A 473 -6.22 -3.14 -4.38
C VAL A 473 -4.94 -3.20 -5.21
N GLU A 474 -3.86 -2.57 -4.75
CA GLU A 474 -2.54 -2.65 -5.39
C GLU A 474 -1.99 -4.08 -5.44
N ASN A 475 -2.12 -4.81 -4.34
CA ASN A 475 -1.74 -6.21 -4.27
C ASN A 475 -2.57 -7.07 -5.24
N PHE A 476 -3.88 -6.81 -5.31
CA PHE A 476 -4.76 -7.49 -6.25
C PHE A 476 -4.36 -7.19 -7.71
N HIS A 477 -4.06 -5.94 -8.05
CA HIS A 477 -3.57 -5.55 -9.38
C HIS A 477 -2.25 -6.21 -9.73
N SER A 478 -1.30 -6.29 -8.80
CA SER A 478 -0.04 -7.01 -9.00
C SER A 478 -0.28 -8.49 -9.31
N SER A 479 -1.23 -9.12 -8.60
CA SER A 479 -1.63 -10.50 -8.85
C SER A 479 -2.24 -10.71 -10.24
N ILE A 480 -2.98 -9.72 -10.76
CA ILE A 480 -3.51 -9.73 -12.13
C ILE A 480 -2.34 -9.57 -13.13
N ARG A 481 -1.49 -8.55 -12.95
CA ARG A 481 -0.33 -8.27 -13.83
C ARG A 481 0.57 -9.50 -13.99
N ASN A 482 0.87 -10.18 -12.90
CA ASN A 482 1.69 -11.41 -12.91
C ASN A 482 1.08 -12.57 -13.70
N GLN A 483 -0.23 -12.54 -13.96
CA GLN A 483 -0.95 -13.62 -14.63
C GLN A 483 -1.51 -13.21 -15.98
N THR A 484 -1.45 -11.93 -16.38
CA THR A 484 -1.85 -11.45 -17.70
C THR A 484 -0.65 -11.37 -18.64
N VAL A 485 -0.94 -11.43 -19.94
CA VAL A 485 0.05 -11.25 -21.01
C VAL A 485 -0.57 -10.37 -22.11
N GLU A 486 0.26 -9.79 -22.98
CA GLU A 486 -0.16 -8.95 -24.11
C GLU A 486 -1.26 -9.55 -25.00
N SER A 487 -1.30 -10.88 -25.13
CA SER A 487 -2.28 -11.56 -25.95
C SER A 487 -3.66 -11.71 -25.30
N ASN A 488 -3.84 -11.32 -24.03
CA ASN A 488 -5.12 -11.47 -23.35
C ASN A 488 -6.13 -10.41 -23.79
N ASN A 489 -7.34 -10.86 -24.13
CA ASN A 489 -8.47 -9.97 -24.37
C ASN A 489 -9.16 -9.58 -23.05
N ALA A 490 -10.06 -8.59 -23.10
CA ALA A 490 -10.70 -8.07 -21.89
C ALA A 490 -11.47 -9.13 -21.10
N LEU A 491 -12.25 -9.99 -21.76
CA LEU A 491 -13.01 -11.06 -21.09
C LEU A 491 -12.08 -12.07 -20.38
N GLN A 492 -10.93 -12.39 -20.96
CA GLN A 492 -9.94 -13.25 -20.33
C GLN A 492 -9.31 -12.60 -19.10
N ILE A 493 -9.07 -11.29 -19.12
CA ILE A 493 -8.54 -10.55 -17.96
C ILE A 493 -9.58 -10.55 -16.84
N ILE A 494 -10.85 -10.24 -17.15
CA ILE A 494 -11.96 -10.30 -16.18
C ILE A 494 -12.09 -11.69 -15.58
N GLN A 495 -12.06 -12.73 -16.41
CA GLN A 495 -12.13 -14.11 -15.94
C GLN A 495 -10.96 -14.44 -15.01
N LYS A 496 -9.74 -13.99 -15.34
CA LYS A 496 -8.56 -14.16 -14.48
C LYS A 496 -8.72 -13.46 -13.13
N ALA A 497 -9.24 -12.24 -13.09
CA ALA A 497 -9.52 -11.53 -11.84
C ALA A 497 -10.47 -12.34 -10.93
N LYS A 498 -11.56 -12.87 -11.48
CA LYS A 498 -12.52 -13.73 -10.75
C LYS A 498 -11.90 -15.04 -10.25
N ILE A 499 -10.99 -15.64 -11.02
CA ILE A 499 -10.26 -16.86 -10.62
C ILE A 499 -9.28 -16.55 -9.49
N ILE A 500 -8.52 -15.45 -9.59
CA ILE A 500 -7.61 -14.99 -8.54
C ILE A 500 -8.39 -14.79 -7.24
N ASP A 501 -9.57 -14.17 -7.32
CA ASP A 501 -10.48 -13.99 -6.19
C ASP A 501 -10.92 -15.29 -5.53
N ALA A 502 -11.29 -16.30 -6.32
CA ALA A 502 -11.75 -17.58 -5.80
C ALA A 502 -10.61 -18.47 -5.26
N GLU A 503 -9.43 -18.43 -5.88
CA GLU A 503 -8.31 -19.31 -5.56
C GLU A 503 -7.40 -18.76 -4.44
N ARG A 504 -7.49 -17.47 -4.08
CA ARG A 504 -6.59 -16.83 -3.09
C ARG A 504 -6.63 -17.44 -1.69
N TYR A 505 -7.77 -17.99 -1.29
CA TYR A 505 -8.03 -18.55 0.04
C TYR A 505 -7.53 -19.97 0.23
N ASN A 506 -7.24 -20.68 -0.86
CA ASN A 506 -7.32 -22.14 -0.82
C ASN A 506 -6.49 -22.78 -1.94
N ASN A 507 -5.28 -22.28 -2.17
CA ASN A 507 -4.35 -22.99 -3.02
C ASN A 507 -3.43 -23.88 -2.18
N SER A 508 -4.04 -24.84 -1.47
CA SER A 508 -3.35 -25.86 -0.65
C SER A 508 -2.24 -26.55 -1.43
N PHE A 509 -2.40 -26.67 -2.74
CA PHE A 509 -1.37 -27.10 -3.68
C PHE A 509 -0.15 -26.16 -3.69
N LYS A 510 -0.34 -24.85 -3.93
CA LYS A 510 0.76 -23.87 -3.91
C LYS A 510 1.49 -23.86 -2.56
N GLU A 511 0.76 -23.89 -1.43
CA GLU A 511 1.39 -23.91 -0.09
C GLU A 511 2.18 -25.20 0.19
N SER A 512 1.72 -26.30 -0.40
CA SER A 512 2.36 -27.59 -0.22
C SER A 512 3.61 -27.74 -1.09
N PHE A 513 3.57 -27.29 -2.34
CA PHE A 513 4.57 -27.67 -3.33
C PHE A 513 5.46 -26.54 -3.86
N ILE A 514 5.14 -25.27 -3.60
CA ILE A 514 5.95 -24.14 -4.07
C ILE A 514 6.85 -23.63 -2.93
N ASN A 515 8.15 -23.58 -3.20
CA ASN A 515 9.12 -22.98 -2.28
C ASN A 515 8.99 -21.45 -2.29
N SER A 516 8.71 -20.84 -1.14
CA SER A 516 8.95 -19.41 -0.95
C SER A 516 10.46 -19.17 -0.90
N ARG A 517 11.04 -18.67 -2.00
CA ARG A 517 12.34 -18.00 -1.92
C ARG A 517 12.05 -16.57 -1.49
N ASN A 518 12.27 -16.24 -0.23
CA ASN A 518 12.30 -14.85 0.20
C ASN A 518 13.61 -14.26 -0.34
N LEU A 519 13.51 -13.21 -1.14
CA LEU A 519 14.63 -12.36 -1.51
C LEU A 519 15.03 -11.55 -0.28
N THR A 520 15.72 -12.18 0.67
CA THR A 520 16.16 -11.50 1.88
C THR A 520 17.53 -10.89 1.62
N ILE A 521 17.62 -9.55 1.63
CA ILE A 521 18.91 -8.86 1.77
C ILE A 521 19.50 -9.31 3.10
N SER A 522 20.76 -9.77 3.14
CA SER A 522 21.38 -10.22 4.40
C SER A 522 21.63 -9.06 5.37
N GLN A 523 21.71 -9.36 6.67
CA GLN A 523 22.09 -8.38 7.70
C GLN A 523 23.40 -7.67 7.34
N ASP A 524 24.40 -8.42 6.92
CA ASP A 524 25.72 -7.87 6.57
C ASP A 524 25.62 -6.86 5.42
N LYS A 525 24.79 -7.14 4.41
CA LYS A 525 24.53 -6.23 3.29
C LYS A 525 23.81 -4.96 3.75
N LEU A 526 22.84 -5.06 4.66
CA LEU A 526 22.19 -3.88 5.24
C LEU A 526 23.20 -3.03 6.03
N ASN A 527 24.00 -3.64 6.89
CA ASN A 527 25.02 -2.95 7.68
C ASN A 527 26.04 -2.25 6.78
N TYR A 528 26.44 -2.89 5.67
CA TYR A 528 27.32 -2.29 4.67
C TYR A 528 26.71 -1.03 4.06
N LEU A 529 25.44 -1.09 3.61
CA LEU A 529 24.74 0.06 3.04
C LEU A 529 24.62 1.20 4.04
N GLU A 530 24.26 0.89 5.29
CA GLU A 530 24.17 1.88 6.38
C GLU A 530 25.48 2.64 6.55
N LYS A 531 26.60 1.93 6.70
CA LYS A 531 27.94 2.54 6.82
C LYS A 531 28.32 3.37 5.60
N LYS A 532 28.00 2.89 4.40
CA LYS A 532 28.32 3.59 3.15
C LYS A 532 27.56 4.92 3.04
N VAL A 533 26.26 4.91 3.36
CA VAL A 533 25.46 6.14 3.40
C VAL A 533 25.99 7.11 4.46
N SER A 534 26.39 6.63 5.63
CA SER A 534 27.00 7.49 6.66
C SER A 534 28.29 8.16 6.18
N LEU A 535 29.17 7.41 5.50
CA LEU A 535 30.41 7.94 4.92
C LEU A 535 30.13 9.03 3.88
N PHE A 536 29.14 8.81 3.01
CA PHE A 536 28.68 9.82 2.05
C PHE A 536 28.21 11.09 2.77
N LEU A 537 27.38 10.95 3.80
CA LEU A 537 26.86 12.09 4.56
C LEU A 537 27.98 12.87 5.26
N PHE A 538 28.95 12.19 5.88
CA PHE A 538 30.13 12.84 6.46
C PHE A 538 30.92 13.64 5.42
N SER A 539 31.16 13.07 4.24
CA SER A 539 31.85 13.77 3.16
C SER A 539 31.05 14.97 2.64
N LEU A 540 29.73 14.85 2.54
CA LEU A 540 28.84 15.92 2.10
C LEU A 540 28.86 17.08 3.09
N PHE A 541 28.72 16.81 4.38
CA PHE A 541 28.74 17.85 5.41
C PHE A 541 30.11 18.52 5.54
N ASP A 542 31.20 17.76 5.40
CA ASP A 542 32.56 18.32 5.36
C ASP A 542 32.74 19.32 4.20
N LYS A 543 32.25 18.97 3.00
CA LYS A 543 32.24 19.87 1.84
C LYS A 543 31.38 21.12 2.08
N ILE A 544 30.23 20.98 2.74
CA ILE A 544 29.35 22.11 3.06
C ILE A 544 30.04 23.04 4.06
N TYR A 545 30.62 22.49 5.13
CA TYR A 545 31.32 23.25 6.18
C TYR A 545 32.43 24.13 5.61
N HIS A 546 33.27 23.58 4.73
CA HIS A 546 34.36 24.32 4.08
C HIS A 546 33.90 25.36 3.04
N ASN A 547 32.63 25.34 2.65
CA ASN A 547 32.03 26.28 1.69
C ASN A 547 31.06 27.29 2.32
N ILE A 548 30.96 27.34 3.66
CA ILE A 548 30.10 28.30 4.36
C ILE A 548 30.49 29.74 3.97
N GLY A 549 29.50 30.55 3.57
CA GLY A 549 29.68 31.96 3.21
C GLY A 549 30.00 32.23 1.73
N ASN A 550 30.21 31.20 0.92
CA ASN A 550 30.51 31.32 -0.51
C ASN A 550 29.31 31.02 -1.44
N THR A 551 28.12 30.79 -0.89
CA THR A 551 26.91 30.45 -1.66
C THR A 551 26.24 31.70 -2.24
N ILE A 552 25.78 31.61 -3.51
CA ILE A 552 25.04 32.68 -4.20
C ILE A 552 23.58 32.24 -4.35
N GLN A 553 22.65 33.01 -3.80
CA GLN A 553 21.22 32.72 -3.88
C GLN A 553 20.69 33.00 -5.31
N ILE A 554 20.15 31.98 -5.98
CA ILE A 554 19.53 32.09 -7.31
C ILE A 554 18.01 31.91 -7.17
N ASP A 555 17.25 32.92 -7.62
CA ASP A 555 15.78 32.96 -7.78
C ASP A 555 14.88 32.84 -6.53
N ASN A 556 14.44 34.01 -6.03
CA ASN A 556 13.43 34.18 -4.96
C ASN A 556 11.99 33.71 -5.31
N ILE A 557 11.75 33.19 -6.51
CA ILE A 557 10.39 32.95 -7.01
C ILE A 557 9.89 31.52 -6.71
N LYS A 558 10.81 30.56 -6.53
CA LYS A 558 10.48 29.12 -6.47
C LYS A 558 10.47 28.52 -5.05
N TYR A 559 11.19 29.09 -4.08
CA TYR A 559 11.29 28.59 -2.70
C TYR A 559 11.06 29.69 -1.66
N PRO A 560 10.54 29.38 -0.45
CA PRO A 560 10.39 30.36 0.62
C PRO A 560 11.77 30.86 1.08
N SER A 561 11.95 32.17 1.28
CA SER A 561 13.20 32.70 1.82
C SER A 561 13.40 32.27 3.28
N PHE A 562 14.53 31.65 3.58
CA PHE A 562 14.92 31.25 4.94
C PHE A 562 15.45 32.45 5.75
N MET A 563 14.57 33.34 6.22
CA MET A 563 15.00 34.43 7.11
C MET A 563 14.89 34.04 8.59
N LEU A 564 15.96 34.26 9.35
CA LEU A 564 15.88 34.33 10.81
C LEU A 564 15.01 35.53 11.22
N PRO A 565 14.16 35.43 12.25
CA PRO A 565 13.45 36.58 12.80
C PRO A 565 14.45 37.65 13.21
N LYS A 566 14.38 38.84 12.60
CA LYS A 566 15.28 39.97 12.87
C LYS A 566 15.19 40.56 14.29
N LYS A 567 14.32 40.03 15.17
CA LYS A 567 14.11 40.52 16.53
C LYS A 567 13.99 39.36 17.50
N CYS A 568 15.10 38.86 18.04
CA CYS A 568 15.08 38.20 19.35
C CYS A 568 15.16 39.30 20.42
N LEU A 569 14.28 39.24 21.41
CA LEU A 569 14.15 40.24 22.49
C LEU A 569 15.18 40.04 23.62
N LEU A 570 16.08 39.07 23.49
CA LEU A 570 17.09 38.76 24.49
C LEU A 570 18.39 39.50 24.16
N PHE A 571 18.84 40.31 25.12
CA PHE A 571 20.09 41.06 25.04
C PHE A 571 21.28 40.12 24.79
N ASN A 572 22.17 40.57 23.90
CA ASN A 572 23.53 40.11 23.59
C ASN A 572 24.10 38.96 24.45
N ASN A 573 24.51 37.90 23.74
CA ASN A 573 25.29 36.72 24.16
C ASN A 573 24.48 35.42 24.34
N ILE A 574 23.89 34.92 23.25
CA ILE A 574 23.56 33.49 23.15
C ILE A 574 24.34 32.94 21.96
N ASP A 575 25.09 31.86 22.21
CA ASP A 575 25.83 31.13 21.17
C ASP A 575 24.89 30.68 20.05
N SER A 576 25.37 30.73 18.81
CA SER A 576 24.63 30.25 17.63
C SER A 576 24.29 28.75 17.68
N SER A 577 24.86 28.01 18.63
CA SER A 577 24.64 26.57 18.87
C SER A 577 23.26 26.23 19.42
N ASP A 578 22.51 27.20 19.96
CA ASP A 578 21.16 26.97 20.52
C ASP A 578 20.00 27.39 19.60
N SER A 579 20.26 27.42 18.30
CA SER A 579 19.26 27.69 17.27
C SER A 579 18.59 26.42 16.75
N ILE A 580 17.26 26.42 16.63
CA ILE A 580 16.45 25.36 16.03
C ILE A 580 15.80 25.88 14.74
N VAL A 581 15.79 25.06 13.69
CA VAL A 581 15.04 25.34 12.46
C VAL A 581 13.75 24.55 12.48
N LEU A 582 12.62 25.27 12.43
CA LEU A 582 11.30 24.62 12.37
C LEU A 582 11.04 24.04 10.98
N ILE A 583 10.07 23.12 10.86
CA ILE A 583 9.68 22.56 9.55
C ILE A 583 9.25 23.64 8.54
N CYS A 584 8.95 24.86 8.99
CA CYS A 584 8.61 25.97 8.11
C CYS A 584 9.84 26.78 7.65
N GLY A 585 11.06 26.28 7.88
CA GLY A 585 12.32 26.89 7.47
C GLY A 585 12.75 28.11 8.30
N HIS A 586 11.95 28.52 9.29
CA HIS A 586 12.30 29.63 10.17
C HIS A 586 13.18 29.13 11.32
N GLY A 587 14.32 29.78 11.52
CA GLY A 587 15.19 29.52 12.67
C GLY A 587 14.78 30.33 13.89
N PHE A 588 14.89 29.76 15.08
CA PHE A 588 14.65 30.43 16.36
C PHE A 588 15.74 30.03 17.36
N HIS A 589 16.09 30.87 18.33
CA HIS A 589 16.74 30.35 19.55
C HIS A 589 15.71 29.55 20.33
N LYS A 590 16.08 28.40 20.91
CA LYS A 590 15.15 27.53 21.67
C LYS A 590 14.38 28.31 22.74
N GLU A 591 15.05 29.22 23.43
CA GLU A 591 14.49 30.09 24.48
C GLU A 591 13.52 31.14 23.91
N CYS A 592 13.90 31.78 22.79
CA CYS A 592 13.03 32.72 22.07
C CYS A 592 11.77 31.99 21.57
N LEU A 593 11.86 30.73 21.11
CA LEU A 593 10.72 29.91 20.72
C LEU A 593 9.81 29.53 21.90
N ALA A 594 10.39 29.26 23.08
CA ALA A 594 9.65 28.98 24.31
C ALA A 594 8.78 30.18 24.75
N LEU A 595 9.29 31.41 24.59
CA LEU A 595 8.52 32.65 24.85
C LEU A 595 7.31 32.81 23.92
N TYR A 596 7.34 32.19 22.73
CA TYR A 596 6.20 32.11 21.81
C TYR A 596 5.39 30.81 21.99
N ASN A 597 5.49 30.14 23.14
CA ASN A 597 4.82 28.86 23.44
C ASN A 597 5.12 27.75 22.42
N GLY A 598 6.28 27.76 21.78
CA GLY A 598 6.61 26.78 20.74
C GLY A 598 6.01 27.08 19.36
N LYS A 599 5.37 28.24 19.17
CA LYS A 599 4.62 28.58 17.96
C LYS A 599 5.36 29.62 17.11
N CYS A 600 5.55 29.32 15.83
CA CYS A 600 5.91 30.35 14.85
C CYS A 600 4.66 30.99 14.27
N SER A 601 4.41 32.25 14.61
CA SER A 601 3.26 33.04 14.13
C SER A 601 3.24 33.23 12.61
N HIS A 602 4.41 33.42 11.99
CA HIS A 602 4.53 33.47 10.52
C HIS A 602 4.07 32.15 9.88
N CYS A 603 4.48 31.02 10.46
CA CYS A 603 4.13 29.70 9.94
C CYS A 603 2.66 29.39 10.18
N PHE A 604 2.11 29.74 11.35
CA PHE A 604 0.68 29.62 11.60
C PHE A 604 -0.13 30.41 10.57
N ASN A 605 0.20 31.69 10.35
CA ASN A 605 -0.53 32.52 9.38
C ASN A 605 -0.44 31.96 7.95
N TYR A 606 0.75 31.51 7.53
CA TYR A 606 0.95 30.88 6.21
C TYR A 606 0.13 29.59 6.06
N LEU A 607 0.18 28.70 7.05
CA LEU A 607 -0.54 27.43 7.03
C LEU A 607 -2.06 27.64 7.10
N SER A 608 -2.55 28.51 7.99
CA SER A 608 -3.96 28.85 8.11
C SER A 608 -4.52 29.45 6.82
N PHE A 609 -3.76 30.33 6.17
CA PHE A 609 -4.12 30.84 4.84
C PHE A 609 -4.14 29.73 3.79
N GLY A 610 -3.15 28.83 3.80
CA GLY A 610 -3.09 27.66 2.93
C GLY A 610 -4.30 26.74 3.10
N ILE A 611 -4.67 26.41 4.34
CA ILE A 611 -5.85 25.61 4.69
C ILE A 611 -7.11 26.26 4.12
N GLN A 612 -7.34 27.54 4.43
CA GLN A 612 -8.51 28.27 3.97
C GLN A 612 -8.59 28.33 2.43
N LYS A 613 -7.49 28.67 1.77
CA LYS A 613 -7.42 28.76 0.29
C LYS A 613 -7.69 27.41 -0.37
N ASN A 614 -7.03 26.35 0.09
CA ASN A 614 -7.12 25.02 -0.50
C ASN A 614 -8.52 24.42 -0.31
N ILE A 615 -9.12 24.59 0.88
CA ILE A 615 -10.47 24.10 1.18
C ILE A 615 -11.53 24.91 0.43
N ASN A 616 -11.44 26.24 0.38
CA ASN A 616 -12.40 27.05 -0.41
C ASN A 616 -12.39 26.66 -1.89
N THR A 617 -11.20 26.43 -2.44
CA THR A 617 -11.05 25.94 -3.83
C THR A 617 -11.70 24.56 -4.01
N LEU A 618 -11.53 23.66 -3.02
CA LEU A 618 -12.14 22.34 -3.06
C LEU A 618 -13.67 22.39 -2.92
N ILE A 619 -14.21 23.17 -1.98
CA ILE A 619 -15.66 23.33 -1.77
C ILE A 619 -16.34 23.85 -3.04
N ALA A 620 -15.74 24.83 -3.72
CA ALA A 620 -16.25 25.32 -5.00
C ALA A 620 -16.36 24.19 -6.05
N ARG A 621 -15.38 23.27 -6.07
CA ARG A 621 -15.43 22.08 -6.94
C ARG A 621 -16.51 21.09 -6.51
N LEU A 622 -16.60 20.77 -5.21
CA LEU A 622 -17.56 19.80 -4.67
C LEU A 622 -19.03 20.22 -4.85
N THR A 623 -19.30 21.52 -4.94
CA THR A 623 -20.66 22.09 -5.09
C THR A 623 -21.07 22.31 -6.55
N THR A 624 -20.14 22.17 -7.49
CA THR A 624 -20.41 22.34 -8.92
C THR A 624 -21.34 21.22 -9.43
N ALA A 625 -22.38 21.58 -10.18
CA ALA A 625 -23.33 20.64 -10.75
C ALA A 625 -22.67 19.67 -11.75
N LEU A 626 -23.20 18.45 -11.86
CA LEU A 626 -22.79 17.46 -12.86
C LEU A 626 -23.05 18.00 -14.28
N LYS A 627 -22.12 17.74 -15.19
CA LYS A 627 -22.28 17.99 -16.62
C LYS A 627 -22.02 16.69 -17.38
N ASP A 628 -22.77 16.44 -18.45
CA ASP A 628 -22.71 15.18 -19.20
C ASP A 628 -21.34 14.91 -19.87
N ASN A 629 -20.49 15.93 -20.02
CA ASN A 629 -19.16 15.86 -20.63
C ASN A 629 -18.07 16.50 -19.74
N GLU A 630 -18.08 16.18 -18.45
CA GLU A 630 -17.13 16.77 -17.51
C GLU A 630 -15.71 16.26 -17.72
N ILE A 631 -14.75 17.18 -17.82
CA ILE A 631 -13.32 16.85 -17.92
C ILE A 631 -12.91 16.16 -16.61
N PRO A 632 -12.11 15.07 -16.67
CA PRO A 632 -11.60 14.39 -15.48
C PRO A 632 -11.00 15.38 -14.47
N LEU A 633 -11.15 15.11 -13.17
CA LEU A 633 -10.62 15.97 -12.10
C LEU A 633 -9.07 15.94 -11.97
N VAL A 634 -8.39 15.51 -13.03
CA VAL A 634 -6.94 15.49 -13.15
C VAL A 634 -6.50 16.83 -13.74
N GLU A 635 -5.95 17.71 -12.92
CA GLU A 635 -5.14 18.82 -13.44
C GLU A 635 -3.83 18.19 -13.95
N GLU A 636 -3.58 18.22 -15.26
CA GLU A 636 -2.41 17.61 -15.90
C GLU A 636 -1.13 17.81 -15.06
N GLU A 637 -0.63 16.70 -14.52
CA GLU A 637 0.78 16.55 -14.19
C GLU A 637 1.48 16.08 -15.47
N MET A 638 2.72 16.55 -15.67
CA MET A 638 3.56 16.01 -16.74
C MET A 638 3.88 14.56 -16.37
N ASN A 639 3.05 13.63 -16.84
CA ASN A 639 3.26 12.20 -16.72
C ASN A 639 4.45 11.82 -17.60
N ASP A 640 5.64 11.77 -17.02
CA ASP A 640 6.69 10.90 -17.53
C ASP A 640 6.44 9.52 -16.91
N SER A 641 5.90 8.62 -17.73
CA SER A 641 5.77 7.21 -17.42
C SER A 641 7.12 6.67 -16.96
N LEU A 642 7.19 6.19 -15.71
CA LEU A 642 8.30 5.37 -15.24
C LEU A 642 8.25 4.05 -16.02
N ASP A 643 9.08 3.94 -17.05
CA ASP A 643 9.42 2.64 -17.62
C ASP A 643 10.21 1.86 -16.56
N GLU A 644 9.52 1.02 -15.79
CA GLU A 644 10.11 -0.06 -15.01
C GLU A 644 10.67 -1.11 -15.97
N ASN A 645 11.83 -0.85 -16.53
CA ASN A 645 12.65 -1.86 -17.19
C ASN A 645 14.11 -1.51 -16.97
N ASN A 646 14.60 -1.78 -15.76
CA ASN A 646 16.01 -2.03 -15.48
C ASN A 646 16.13 -2.79 -14.15
N ASP A 647 15.59 -4.01 -14.10
CA ASP A 647 16.05 -5.02 -13.15
C ASP A 647 17.43 -5.51 -13.61
N GLU A 648 18.43 -4.63 -13.55
CA GLU A 648 19.80 -5.08 -13.42
C GLU A 648 19.93 -5.58 -11.98
N ASP A 649 20.19 -6.88 -11.83
CA ASP A 649 20.26 -7.63 -10.57
C ASP A 649 21.18 -6.94 -9.55
N MET A 650 20.65 -5.96 -8.79
CA MET A 650 21.39 -5.07 -7.87
C MET A 650 22.16 -5.87 -6.81
N GLN A 651 21.72 -7.10 -6.53
CA GLN A 651 22.43 -8.04 -5.66
C GLN A 651 23.81 -8.45 -6.18
N ASN A 652 24.00 -8.57 -7.50
CA ASN A 652 25.27 -8.97 -8.11
C ASN A 652 26.31 -7.83 -8.12
N ILE A 653 25.87 -6.56 -8.06
CA ILE A 653 26.77 -5.39 -7.99
C ILE A 653 27.33 -5.25 -6.57
N LEU A 654 26.49 -5.45 -5.56
CA LEU A 654 26.88 -5.40 -4.15
C LEU A 654 27.89 -6.51 -3.78
N GLU A 655 27.80 -7.68 -4.44
CA GLU A 655 28.74 -8.81 -4.22
C GLU A 655 30.20 -8.54 -4.64
N ARG A 656 30.48 -7.43 -5.34
CA ARG A 656 31.83 -7.08 -5.81
C ARG A 656 32.55 -5.98 -5.02
N LEU A 657 31.91 -5.34 -4.03
CA LEU A 657 32.41 -4.08 -3.42
C LEU A 657 32.76 -4.16 -1.92
N GLU A 658 32.90 -5.35 -1.35
CA GLU A 658 33.29 -5.55 0.05
C GLU A 658 34.82 -5.46 0.23
N GLN A 659 35.37 -4.25 0.36
CA GLN A 659 36.67 -4.06 1.02
C GLN A 659 36.68 -2.83 1.94
N ASN A 660 37.05 -3.08 3.20
CA ASN A 660 37.57 -2.16 4.20
C ASN A 660 36.74 -0.91 4.56
N ILE A 661 35.40 -1.00 4.45
CA ILE A 661 34.48 0.10 4.81
C ILE A 661 34.44 0.37 6.32
N ASP A 662 34.63 -0.67 7.14
CA ASP A 662 34.56 -0.58 8.60
C ASP A 662 35.67 0.31 9.17
N ASN A 663 36.91 0.14 8.72
CA ASN A 663 38.02 1.00 9.14
C ASN A 663 37.84 2.45 8.66
N GLN A 664 37.29 2.67 7.46
CA GLN A 664 37.03 4.02 6.96
C GLN A 664 35.95 4.73 7.79
N PHE A 665 34.87 4.01 8.12
CA PHE A 665 33.80 4.51 8.97
C PHE A 665 34.33 4.89 10.35
N GLU A 666 35.06 3.99 11.03
CA GLU A 666 35.60 4.28 12.37
C GLU A 666 36.56 5.48 12.36
N ILE A 667 37.45 5.60 11.37
CA ILE A 667 38.38 6.74 11.27
C ILE A 667 37.63 8.07 11.09
N LEU A 668 36.62 8.11 10.21
CA LEU A 668 35.86 9.33 9.95
C LEU A 668 34.90 9.66 11.09
N TYR A 669 34.28 8.65 11.70
CA TYR A 669 33.45 8.82 12.88
C TYR A 669 34.23 9.44 14.04
N GLN A 670 35.44 8.93 14.34
CA GLN A 670 36.30 9.52 15.38
C GLN A 670 36.67 10.97 15.06
N LYS A 671 37.05 11.27 13.81
CA LYS A 671 37.32 12.66 13.40
C LYS A 671 36.12 13.59 13.63
N TRP A 672 34.90 13.12 13.37
CA TRP A 672 33.67 13.90 13.60
C TRP A 672 33.31 14.00 15.09
N SER A 673 33.52 12.94 15.88
CA SER A 673 33.32 12.96 17.33
C SER A 673 34.27 13.94 18.04
N ASP A 674 35.44 14.20 17.46
CA ASP A 674 36.38 15.21 17.95
C ASP A 674 35.88 16.65 17.67
N TYR A 675 35.02 16.87 16.66
CA TYR A 675 34.43 18.19 16.38
C TYR A 675 33.41 18.63 17.44
N ASP A 676 32.75 17.71 18.16
CA ASP A 676 31.84 18.03 19.29
C ASP A 676 32.60 18.62 20.51
N SER A 677 33.93 18.61 20.49
CA SER A 677 34.80 19.16 21.55
C SER A 677 35.33 20.57 21.28
N LEU A 678 34.95 21.18 20.16
CA LEU A 678 35.26 22.55 19.73
C LEU A 678 34.00 23.41 19.65
#